data_AF-A0A1G0XX59-F1
#
_entry.id   AF-A0A1G0XX59-F1
#
_cell.length_a   1.000
_cell.length_b   1.000
_cell.length_c   1.000
_cell.angle_alpha   90.00
_cell.angle_beta   90.00
_cell.angle_gamma   90.00
#
_symmetry.space_group_name_H-M   'P 1'
#
loop_
_entity.id
_entity.type
_entity.pdbx_description
1 polymer ?
#
loop_
_entity_poly.entity_id
_entity_poly.type
_entity_poly.pdbx_seq_one_letter_code
_entity_poly.pdbx_strand_id
1 'polypeptide(L)'
;MNGNSKTDEFLDAATSGLRKDVELQLDVKAELRSHLEEYQHEAESRGLAPEAAADEAVRAMGTPVEIADGLERANRHRMRLRTLVRIAVQWLLAPLAIAIAFLTTDWGSLMIIQTAQVFGCGFQVPDILMVQRKFSPDENLILNGDTTKPTPLAQQKAIFDKCPQNKVYMHNYMTHLLNKSYEFGPTPETRNKKLSEEIIKLRSLDPDNARFDYILASLLLEQAAEIKSVRTTGTNGKPKDTYDVLIKDRAKLDEAMSHFKAGLAKPEWRRYTREMAVEQLNIMGEPTSFLEQISQIDLLAGLMLPDMQHLRNLERATIFYSELMAKEGHRDEADLFLNAHRKLVPQINKDSFTLIDIFVVSAIANLAAERVPEIYESIGDKVAAEKARKEATALAAPVKNWKDKKDKDAKVPAGTLKTFDMDLKLHGGILAGMLLPALGEYPTREELAPGRHLDYVVAEGFALIFLSLVLFILILFSVLAGMHYRWIRGGGAGILLLLPGIGEVVRMMVYGVLLPLTGYYLITRWLPWCGWDLNIFMRFSSFISQILALFLVMLVSIVATARSIVRRRCQELLLPVPPPMTSFWKIAWCSLISFFAIVSIMPDLCINNDTYGLIQILTTTGLAVLTVLALIVHGIYCDIRRGKTFAAYYGSLFRTLLPVLALSLILVNICSRPYLRMEEKRLLARDTLMRPNANAGFTSLELRVTQRLKGEIQQASESISHDAK
;
A
#
# COMPACT_ATOMS: atom_id res chain seq x y z
N MET A 1 19.22 -63.34 25.15
CA MET A 1 19.48 -62.43 24.02
C MET A 1 20.94 -61.94 24.05
N ASN A 2 21.94 -62.83 24.11
CA ASN A 2 23.37 -62.46 24.20
C ASN A 2 24.16 -62.60 22.88
N GLY A 3 23.57 -63.16 21.82
CA GLY A 3 24.25 -63.35 20.52
C GLY A 3 24.49 -62.08 19.70
N ASN A 4 23.86 -60.94 20.01
CA ASN A 4 23.98 -59.71 19.21
C ASN A 4 25.22 -58.85 19.50
N SER A 5 25.94 -59.04 20.62
CA SER A 5 27.02 -58.10 20.98
C SER A 5 28.27 -58.26 20.12
N LYS A 6 28.63 -59.50 19.74
CA LYS A 6 29.81 -59.77 18.91
C LYS A 6 29.67 -59.24 17.48
N THR A 7 28.50 -59.43 16.86
CA THR A 7 28.21 -58.93 15.51
C THR A 7 28.25 -57.41 15.47
N ASP A 8 27.75 -56.74 16.51
CA ASP A 8 27.77 -55.29 16.63
C ASP A 8 29.18 -54.74 16.87
N GLU A 9 29.99 -55.40 17.70
CA GLU A 9 31.41 -55.07 17.90
C GLU A 9 32.23 -55.22 16.60
N PHE A 10 31.99 -56.28 15.83
CA PHE A 10 32.60 -56.47 14.52
C PHE A 10 32.23 -55.34 13.55
N LEU A 11 30.95 -55.02 13.44
CA LEU A 11 30.45 -53.95 12.56
C LEU A 11 31.00 -52.58 12.94
N ASP A 12 31.15 -52.27 14.23
CA ASP A 12 31.74 -51.02 14.70
C ASP A 12 33.25 -50.93 14.42
N ALA A 13 33.97 -52.05 14.52
CA ALA A 13 35.37 -52.14 14.15
C ALA A 13 35.58 -52.02 12.64
N ALA A 14 34.80 -52.76 11.84
CA ALA A 14 34.87 -52.79 10.38
C ALA A 14 34.48 -51.45 9.72
N THR A 15 33.63 -50.65 10.37
CA THR A 15 33.22 -49.34 9.84
C THR A 15 33.97 -48.15 10.48
N SER A 16 34.94 -48.41 11.35
CA SER A 16 35.64 -47.38 12.12
C SER A 16 36.37 -46.33 11.26
N GLY A 17 36.87 -46.71 10.08
CA GLY A 17 37.49 -45.79 9.11
C GLY A 17 36.54 -44.74 8.51
N LEU A 18 35.22 -44.98 8.59
CA LEU A 18 34.18 -44.10 8.03
C LEU A 18 33.62 -43.08 9.04
N ARG A 19 34.14 -43.03 10.27
CA ARG A 19 33.64 -42.14 11.35
C ARG A 19 33.58 -40.64 10.98
N LYS A 20 34.34 -40.21 9.98
CA LYS A 20 34.30 -38.82 9.46
C LYS A 20 32.99 -38.49 8.73
N ASP A 21 32.28 -39.49 8.23
CA ASP A 21 30.93 -39.36 7.66
C ASP A 21 29.99 -40.41 8.29
N VAL A 22 29.36 -40.03 9.39
CA VAL A 22 28.46 -40.90 10.17
C VAL A 22 27.30 -41.45 9.33
N GLU A 23 26.85 -40.73 8.28
CA GLU A 23 25.78 -41.21 7.40
C GLU A 23 26.26 -42.38 6.55
N LEU A 24 27.42 -42.22 5.92
CA LEU A 24 28.05 -43.29 5.16
C LEU A 24 28.44 -44.47 6.05
N GLN A 25 28.88 -44.19 7.28
CA GLN A 25 29.17 -45.24 8.25
C GLN A 25 27.92 -46.08 8.54
N LEU A 26 26.75 -45.46 8.75
CA LEU A 26 25.50 -46.18 8.99
C LEU A 26 24.98 -46.88 7.72
N ASP A 27 25.09 -46.26 6.53
CA ASP A 27 24.75 -46.88 5.23
C ASP A 27 25.50 -48.22 5.08
N VAL A 28 26.83 -48.16 5.21
CA VAL A 28 27.71 -49.33 5.05
C VAL A 28 27.52 -50.33 6.21
N LYS A 29 27.27 -49.86 7.43
CA LYS A 29 26.98 -50.73 8.58
C LYS A 29 25.69 -51.53 8.36
N ALA A 30 24.64 -50.92 7.80
CA ALA A 30 23.39 -51.60 7.51
C ALA A 30 23.56 -52.64 6.38
N GLU A 31 24.31 -52.30 5.33
CA GLU A 31 24.63 -53.23 4.24
C GLU A 31 25.45 -54.44 4.74
N LEU A 32 26.51 -54.20 5.52
CA LEU A 32 27.31 -55.26 6.12
C LEU A 32 26.50 -56.13 7.08
N ARG A 33 25.55 -55.53 7.83
CA ARG A 33 24.64 -56.29 8.69
C ARG A 33 23.73 -57.20 7.87
N SER A 34 23.16 -56.73 6.77
CA SER A 34 22.35 -57.56 5.86
C SER A 34 23.13 -58.77 5.36
N HIS A 35 24.39 -58.57 4.94
CA HIS A 35 25.24 -59.67 4.52
C HIS A 35 25.58 -60.63 5.67
N LEU A 36 25.84 -60.13 6.88
CA LEU A 36 26.05 -60.99 8.05
C LEU A 36 24.80 -61.81 8.40
N GLU A 37 23.62 -61.23 8.30
CA GLU A 37 22.34 -61.92 8.51
C GLU A 37 22.12 -63.01 7.45
N GLU A 38 22.47 -62.75 6.18
CA GLU A 38 22.45 -63.76 5.10
C GLU A 38 23.41 -64.92 5.39
N TYR A 39 24.66 -64.64 5.77
CA TYR A 39 25.64 -65.68 6.12
C TYR A 39 25.24 -66.46 7.37
N GLN A 40 24.67 -65.80 8.37
CA GLN A 40 24.15 -66.46 9.58
C GLN A 40 23.00 -67.40 9.22
N HIS A 41 22.04 -66.95 8.41
CA HIS A 41 20.92 -67.77 7.98
C HIS A 41 21.39 -68.97 7.13
N GLU A 42 22.42 -68.80 6.31
CA GLU A 42 23.03 -69.89 5.56
C GLU A 42 23.71 -70.91 6.49
N ALA A 43 24.46 -70.46 7.49
CA ALA A 43 25.10 -71.33 8.48
C ALA A 43 24.07 -72.09 9.36
N GLU A 44 23.01 -71.41 9.80
CA GLU A 44 21.90 -72.04 10.52
C GLU A 44 21.19 -73.10 9.66
N SER A 45 21.02 -72.84 8.35
CA SER A 45 20.44 -73.82 7.43
C SER A 45 21.29 -75.09 7.26
N ARG A 46 22.60 -75.00 7.56
CA ARG A 46 23.55 -76.14 7.60
C ARG A 46 23.55 -76.87 8.95
N GLY A 47 22.68 -76.49 9.88
CA GLY A 47 22.47 -77.17 11.17
C GLY A 47 23.31 -76.64 12.34
N LEU A 48 23.95 -75.47 12.18
CA LEU A 48 24.70 -74.84 13.26
C LEU A 48 23.77 -74.19 14.29
N ALA A 49 24.14 -74.29 15.56
CA ALA A 49 23.46 -73.55 16.63
C ALA A 49 23.63 -72.02 16.40
N PRO A 50 22.65 -71.18 16.79
CA PRO A 50 22.65 -69.75 16.46
C PRO A 50 23.93 -68.99 16.86
N GLU A 51 24.51 -69.32 18.01
CA GLU A 51 25.78 -68.68 18.45
C GLU A 51 26.99 -69.12 17.62
N ALA A 52 27.02 -70.38 17.17
CA ALA A 52 28.09 -70.89 16.30
C ALA A 52 27.94 -70.36 14.86
N ALA A 53 26.70 -70.21 14.37
CA ALA A 53 26.41 -69.58 13.09
C ALA A 53 26.85 -68.11 13.04
N ALA A 54 26.67 -67.36 14.15
CA ALA A 54 27.16 -65.99 14.26
C ALA A 54 28.69 -65.89 14.21
N ASP A 55 29.40 -66.77 14.92
CA ASP A 55 30.87 -66.82 14.90
C ASP A 55 31.42 -67.23 13.51
N GLU A 56 30.72 -68.13 12.80
CA GLU A 56 31.09 -68.54 11.44
C GLU A 56 30.87 -67.42 10.41
N ALA A 57 29.75 -66.69 10.50
CA ALA A 57 29.46 -65.55 9.62
C ALA A 57 30.49 -64.42 9.78
N VAL A 58 30.92 -64.13 11.02
CA VAL A 58 31.97 -63.13 11.28
C VAL A 58 33.32 -63.60 10.73
N ARG A 59 33.67 -64.89 10.85
CA ARG A 59 34.90 -65.44 10.25
C ARG A 59 34.89 -65.40 8.73
N ALA A 60 33.74 -65.66 8.10
CA ALA A 60 33.59 -65.66 6.65
C ALA A 60 33.79 -64.27 6.02
N MET A 61 33.44 -63.20 6.73
CA MET A 61 33.62 -61.81 6.29
C MET A 61 35.08 -61.35 6.24
N GLY A 62 35.99 -61.97 6.99
CA GLY A 62 37.41 -61.60 7.06
C GLY A 62 37.77 -60.72 8.28
N THR A 63 38.98 -60.15 8.30
CA THR A 63 39.44 -59.38 9.46
C THR A 63 38.86 -57.96 9.48
N PRO A 64 38.39 -57.44 10.64
CA PRO A 64 37.78 -56.12 10.73
C PRO A 64 38.68 -54.98 10.24
N VAL A 65 40.00 -55.11 10.45
CA VAL A 65 40.99 -54.09 10.10
C VAL A 65 41.16 -53.97 8.59
N GLU A 66 41.25 -55.09 7.87
CA GLU A 66 41.39 -55.10 6.41
C GLU A 66 40.14 -54.55 5.72
N ILE A 67 38.95 -54.91 6.25
CA ILE A 67 37.67 -54.40 5.76
C ILE A 67 37.57 -52.88 5.99
N ALA A 68 37.94 -52.39 7.17
CA ALA A 68 37.92 -50.96 7.48
C ALA A 68 38.83 -50.14 6.55
N ASP A 69 40.04 -50.63 6.30
CA ASP A 69 41.02 -50.00 5.41
C ASP A 69 40.55 -49.97 3.95
N GLY A 70 39.97 -51.09 3.49
CA GLY A 70 39.38 -51.22 2.16
C GLY A 70 38.20 -50.27 1.95
N LEU A 71 37.29 -50.21 2.93
CA LEU A 71 36.11 -49.33 2.91
C LEU A 71 36.49 -47.85 2.94
N GLU A 72 37.49 -47.46 3.73
CA GLU A 72 37.96 -46.07 3.78
C GLU A 72 38.55 -45.64 2.43
N ARG A 73 39.40 -46.48 1.81
CA ARG A 73 40.01 -46.18 0.51
C ARG A 73 38.96 -46.10 -0.59
N ALA A 74 38.03 -47.06 -0.65
CA ALA A 74 36.97 -47.11 -1.64
C ALA A 74 36.03 -45.89 -1.56
N ASN A 75 35.76 -45.39 -0.35
CA ASN A 75 34.80 -44.32 -0.13
C ASN A 75 35.41 -42.92 0.06
N ARG A 76 36.75 -42.77 0.03
CA ARG A 76 37.42 -41.49 0.30
C ARG A 76 36.92 -40.34 -0.59
N HIS A 77 36.69 -40.59 -1.87
CA HIS A 77 36.16 -39.59 -2.80
C HIS A 77 34.70 -39.22 -2.45
N ARG A 78 33.86 -40.22 -2.16
CA ARG A 78 32.46 -40.03 -1.77
C ARG A 78 32.32 -39.22 -0.48
N MET A 79 33.16 -39.49 0.53
CA MET A 79 33.20 -38.74 1.79
C MET A 79 33.56 -37.27 1.59
N ARG A 80 34.57 -36.97 0.75
CA ARG A 80 34.94 -35.58 0.42
C ARG A 80 33.81 -34.84 -0.29
N LEU A 81 33.20 -35.47 -1.30
CA LEU A 81 32.09 -34.89 -2.05
C LEU A 81 30.88 -34.61 -1.14
N ARG A 82 30.47 -35.59 -0.32
CA ARG A 82 29.37 -35.43 0.65
C ARG A 82 29.64 -34.32 1.67
N THR A 83 30.89 -34.20 2.16
CA THR A 83 31.28 -33.14 3.09
C THR A 83 31.16 -31.75 2.44
N LEU A 84 31.65 -31.59 1.21
CA LEU A 84 31.53 -30.32 0.47
C LEU A 84 30.06 -29.95 0.21
N VAL A 85 29.24 -30.90 -0.23
CA VAL A 85 27.80 -30.67 -0.44
C VAL A 85 27.11 -30.28 0.87
N ARG A 86 27.42 -30.96 1.98
CA ARG A 86 26.85 -30.64 3.29
C ARG A 86 27.22 -29.23 3.74
N ILE A 87 28.48 -28.82 3.54
CA ILE A 87 28.93 -27.46 3.86
C ILE A 87 28.21 -26.44 2.98
N ALA A 88 28.15 -26.66 1.67
CA ALA A 88 27.49 -25.75 0.73
C ALA A 88 26.00 -25.60 1.05
N VAL A 89 25.29 -26.70 1.30
CA VAL A 89 23.85 -26.70 1.58
C VAL A 89 23.54 -26.07 2.94
N GLN A 90 24.34 -26.31 3.99
CA GLN A 90 24.07 -25.77 5.33
C GLN A 90 24.48 -24.31 5.46
N TRP A 91 25.63 -23.92 4.92
CA TRP A 91 26.22 -22.61 5.18
C TRP A 91 25.98 -21.60 4.08
N LEU A 92 25.72 -22.00 2.83
CA LEU A 92 25.48 -21.05 1.73
C LEU A 92 23.99 -20.90 1.41
N LEU A 93 23.21 -21.98 1.45
CA LEU A 93 21.82 -21.93 0.97
C LEU A 93 20.91 -21.06 1.83
N ALA A 94 21.04 -21.12 3.16
CA ALA A 94 20.22 -20.29 4.05
C ALA A 94 20.57 -18.79 3.94
N PRO A 95 21.86 -18.36 4.00
CA PRO A 95 22.22 -16.97 3.73
C PRO A 95 21.83 -16.50 2.34
N LEU A 96 21.97 -17.36 1.31
CA LEU A 96 21.53 -17.04 -0.04
C LEU A 96 20.01 -16.84 -0.11
N ALA A 97 19.22 -17.69 0.54
CA ALA A 97 17.78 -17.56 0.60
C ALA A 97 17.35 -16.27 1.30
N ILE A 98 18.04 -15.90 2.39
CA ILE A 98 17.83 -14.63 3.10
C ILE A 98 18.20 -13.45 2.19
N ALA A 99 19.36 -13.50 1.53
CA ALA A 99 19.79 -12.46 0.61
C ALA A 99 18.82 -12.29 -0.56
N ILE A 100 18.35 -13.39 -1.16
CA ILE A 100 17.34 -13.35 -2.24
C ILE A 100 16.02 -12.80 -1.70
N ALA A 101 15.53 -13.26 -0.55
CA ALA A 101 14.32 -12.71 0.05
C ALA A 101 14.47 -11.21 0.32
N PHE A 102 15.61 -10.77 0.87
CA PHE A 102 15.89 -9.37 1.15
C PHE A 102 15.99 -8.51 -0.13
N LEU A 103 16.76 -8.96 -1.12
CA LEU A 103 16.98 -8.25 -2.40
C LEU A 103 15.72 -8.19 -3.27
N THR A 104 14.89 -9.22 -3.19
CA THR A 104 13.62 -9.24 -3.91
C THR A 104 12.51 -8.56 -3.12
N THR A 105 12.68 -8.34 -1.81
CA THR A 105 11.74 -7.60 -0.98
C THR A 105 11.62 -6.16 -1.46
N ASP A 106 10.40 -5.82 -1.86
CA ASP A 106 10.01 -4.46 -2.09
C ASP A 106 9.74 -3.80 -0.74
N TRP A 107 10.79 -3.26 -0.15
CA TRP A 107 10.71 -2.57 1.13
C TRP A 107 9.84 -1.31 1.05
N GLY A 108 9.64 -0.75 -0.15
CA GLY A 108 8.73 0.36 -0.39
C GLY A 108 7.27 -0.02 -0.14
N SER A 109 6.81 -1.22 -0.53
CA SER A 109 5.40 -1.60 -0.31
C SER A 109 5.05 -1.87 1.16
N LEU A 110 6.02 -2.26 2.02
CA LEU A 110 5.81 -2.27 3.49
C LEU A 110 5.39 -0.90 4.05
N MET A 111 5.66 0.18 3.31
CA MET A 111 5.30 1.57 3.63
C MET A 111 3.86 1.95 3.26
N ILE A 112 3.12 1.14 2.47
CA ILE A 112 1.69 1.42 2.21
C ILE A 112 0.88 1.29 3.51
N ILE A 113 1.33 0.46 4.45
CA ILE A 113 0.78 0.40 5.82
C ILE A 113 0.96 1.75 6.52
N GLN A 114 2.02 2.51 6.20
CA GLN A 114 2.28 3.88 6.68
C GLN A 114 1.44 4.95 5.97
N THR A 115 1.23 4.84 4.65
CA THR A 115 0.34 5.78 3.93
C THR A 115 -1.13 5.55 4.33
N ALA A 116 -1.52 4.32 4.67
CA ALA A 116 -2.79 4.05 5.34
C ALA A 116 -2.89 4.73 6.73
N GLN A 117 -1.78 5.11 7.35
CA GLN A 117 -1.77 5.86 8.63
C GLN A 117 -2.01 7.34 8.47
N VAL A 118 -1.71 7.93 7.30
CA VAL A 118 -2.21 9.27 6.94
C VAL A 118 -3.74 9.31 7.02
N PHE A 119 -4.38 8.12 6.96
CA PHE A 119 -5.81 7.91 7.11
C PHE A 119 -6.25 7.18 8.40
N GLY A 120 -5.42 7.08 9.47
CA GLY A 120 -5.96 6.86 10.83
C GLY A 120 -5.30 5.88 11.83
N CYS A 121 -4.06 5.41 11.71
CA CYS A 121 -3.44 4.51 12.72
C CYS A 121 -1.94 4.84 12.96
N GLY A 122 -1.59 5.55 14.04
CA GLY A 122 -0.24 6.13 14.23
C GLY A 122 0.90 5.15 14.58
N PHE A 123 1.76 4.81 13.62
CA PHE A 123 3.00 4.05 13.85
C PHE A 123 4.16 4.55 12.95
N GLN A 124 5.13 5.29 13.50
CA GLN A 124 6.26 5.85 12.72
C GLN A 124 7.36 4.80 12.44
N VAL A 125 7.83 4.73 11.19
CA VAL A 125 8.97 3.94 10.71
C VAL A 125 10.09 4.91 10.28
N PRO A 126 11.37 4.64 10.59
CA PRO A 126 12.50 5.52 10.28
C PRO A 126 12.83 5.64 8.77
N ASP A 127 13.30 6.82 8.35
CA ASP A 127 13.59 7.23 6.96
C ASP A 127 14.57 6.33 6.17
N ILE A 128 15.35 5.50 6.86
CA ILE A 128 16.43 4.67 6.29
C ILE A 128 15.90 3.57 5.34
N LEU A 129 14.60 3.24 5.41
CA LEU A 129 13.94 2.22 4.59
C LEU A 129 13.21 2.77 3.35
N MET A 130 13.28 4.09 3.11
CA MET A 130 12.69 4.70 1.93
C MET A 130 13.51 4.37 0.68
N VAL A 131 13.03 3.43 -0.14
CA VAL A 131 13.50 3.30 -1.53
C VAL A 131 12.84 4.41 -2.34
N GLN A 132 13.30 5.64 -2.16
CA GLN A 132 12.94 6.74 -3.05
C GLN A 132 13.77 6.63 -4.33
N ARG A 133 13.12 6.92 -5.46
CA ARG A 133 13.83 7.25 -6.69
C ARG A 133 14.89 8.30 -6.36
N LYS A 134 16.15 8.03 -6.73
CA LYS A 134 17.22 9.01 -6.53
C LYS A 134 17.01 10.16 -7.49
N PHE A 135 16.55 11.28 -6.95
CA PHE A 135 16.47 12.55 -7.67
C PHE A 135 17.82 13.23 -7.70
N SER A 136 18.14 13.89 -8.80
CA SER A 136 19.25 14.82 -8.88
C SER A 136 19.05 16.00 -7.90
N PRO A 137 20.11 16.73 -7.52
CA PRO A 137 19.97 17.89 -6.64
C PRO A 137 18.97 18.94 -7.16
N ASP A 138 18.91 19.12 -8.47
CA ASP A 138 18.01 20.08 -9.11
C ASP A 138 16.55 19.59 -9.09
N GLU A 139 16.32 18.32 -9.39
CA GLU A 139 14.98 17.70 -9.28
C GLU A 139 14.47 17.73 -7.84
N ASN A 140 15.33 17.40 -6.87
CA ASN A 140 14.96 17.42 -5.46
C ASN A 140 14.66 18.84 -4.97
N LEU A 141 15.40 19.85 -5.47
CA LEU A 141 15.12 21.25 -5.19
C LEU A 141 13.72 21.66 -5.67
N ILE A 142 13.30 21.22 -6.86
CA ILE A 142 11.98 21.55 -7.42
C ILE A 142 10.84 20.81 -6.69
N LEU A 143 11.06 19.54 -6.31
CA LEU A 143 10.07 18.74 -5.60
C LEU A 143 9.88 19.20 -4.15
N ASN A 144 10.98 19.41 -3.42
CA ASN A 144 10.97 19.54 -1.96
C ASN A 144 11.46 20.91 -1.46
N GLY A 145 12.05 21.74 -2.33
CA GLY A 145 12.80 22.93 -1.91
C GLY A 145 14.19 22.60 -1.37
N ASP A 146 14.94 23.62 -0.95
CA ASP A 146 16.27 23.45 -0.36
C ASP A 146 16.16 23.00 1.10
N THR A 147 16.10 21.69 1.34
CA THR A 147 15.94 21.08 2.66
C THR A 147 17.05 21.41 3.67
N THR A 148 18.15 22.06 3.24
CA THR A 148 19.17 22.59 4.16
C THR A 148 18.69 23.85 4.89
N LYS A 149 17.63 24.51 4.40
CA LYS A 149 17.05 25.70 5.03
C LYS A 149 16.11 25.32 6.18
N PRO A 150 16.12 26.12 7.27
CA PRO A 150 15.43 25.76 8.51
C PRO A 150 13.91 25.91 8.44
N THR A 151 13.37 26.72 7.53
CA THR A 151 11.93 26.95 7.43
C THR A 151 11.37 26.58 6.06
N PRO A 152 10.16 26.00 5.98
CA PRO A 152 9.51 25.66 4.71
C PRO A 152 9.44 26.82 3.72
N LEU A 153 9.21 28.05 4.19
CA LEU A 153 9.21 29.22 3.33
C LEU A 153 10.58 29.49 2.71
N ALA A 154 11.66 29.37 3.48
CA ALA A 154 13.03 29.55 3.00
C ALA A 154 13.45 28.43 2.02
N GLN A 155 12.97 27.20 2.23
CA GLN A 155 13.18 26.07 1.32
C GLN A 155 12.60 26.36 -0.07
N GLN A 156 11.38 26.90 -0.12
CA GLN A 156 10.68 27.22 -1.37
C GLN A 156 11.22 28.51 -2.02
N LYS A 157 11.62 29.50 -1.19
CA LYS A 157 12.29 30.72 -1.69
C LYS A 157 13.58 30.40 -2.43
N ALA A 158 14.34 29.39 -1.99
CA ALA A 158 15.58 28.98 -2.65
C ALA A 158 15.37 28.54 -4.11
N ILE A 159 14.21 27.97 -4.45
CA ILE A 159 13.85 27.59 -5.83
C ILE A 159 13.77 28.86 -6.70
N PHE A 160 13.05 29.87 -6.21
CA PHE A 160 12.92 31.16 -6.88
C PHE A 160 14.25 31.92 -6.95
N ASP A 161 15.01 31.97 -5.85
CA ASP A 161 16.30 32.66 -5.79
C ASP A 161 17.32 32.07 -6.80
N LYS A 162 17.23 30.77 -7.09
CA LYS A 162 18.08 30.10 -8.10
C LYS A 162 17.68 30.47 -9.54
N CYS A 163 16.40 30.67 -9.79
CA CYS A 163 15.86 31.01 -11.12
C CYS A 163 14.88 32.20 -11.05
N PRO A 164 15.34 33.44 -10.79
CA PRO A 164 14.45 34.59 -10.51
C PRO A 164 13.57 35.02 -11.68
N GLN A 165 13.93 34.63 -12.92
CA GLN A 165 13.15 34.94 -14.12
C GLN A 165 11.99 33.96 -14.35
N ASN A 166 11.95 32.83 -13.64
CA ASN A 166 10.90 31.84 -13.81
C ASN A 166 9.66 32.25 -12.99
N LYS A 167 8.62 32.70 -13.70
CA LYS A 167 7.33 33.09 -13.10
C LYS A 167 6.68 31.95 -12.31
N VAL A 168 6.83 30.69 -12.74
CA VAL A 168 6.26 29.52 -12.04
C VAL A 168 6.82 29.41 -10.63
N TYR A 169 8.14 29.48 -10.48
CA TYR A 169 8.80 29.37 -9.18
C TYR A 169 8.52 30.58 -8.29
N MET A 170 8.47 31.78 -8.88
CA MET A 170 8.08 33.00 -8.17
C MET A 170 6.67 32.88 -7.58
N HIS A 171 5.71 32.39 -8.37
CA HIS A 171 4.34 32.23 -7.92
C HIS A 171 4.12 31.03 -7.01
N ASN A 172 4.94 29.98 -7.13
CA ASN A 172 5.00 28.91 -6.13
C ASN A 172 5.47 29.47 -4.78
N TYR A 173 6.55 30.26 -4.77
CA TYR A 173 7.01 30.97 -3.58
C TYR A 173 5.90 31.85 -2.99
N MET A 174 5.19 32.63 -3.81
CA MET A 174 4.05 33.45 -3.38
C MET A 174 2.93 32.61 -2.73
N THR A 175 2.60 31.44 -3.27
CA THR A 175 1.61 30.53 -2.66
C THR A 175 2.05 30.08 -1.27
N HIS A 176 3.31 29.69 -1.12
CA HIS A 176 3.89 29.32 0.18
C HIS A 176 3.95 30.51 1.15
N LEU A 177 4.24 31.71 0.65
CA LEU A 177 4.25 32.97 1.40
C LEU A 177 2.92 33.22 2.10
N LEU A 178 1.80 33.00 1.40
CA LEU A 178 0.46 33.18 1.95
C LEU A 178 0.12 32.12 2.99
N ASN A 179 0.40 30.85 2.68
CA ASN A 179 0.06 29.74 3.56
C ASN A 179 0.94 29.67 4.84
N LYS A 180 2.19 30.14 4.74
CA LYS A 180 3.19 30.14 5.82
C LYS A 180 3.49 31.55 6.36
N SER A 181 2.54 32.47 6.20
CA SER A 181 2.66 33.87 6.65
C SER A 181 2.97 34.01 8.15
N TYR A 182 2.64 33.00 8.97
CA TYR A 182 3.02 32.93 10.38
C TYR A 182 4.53 32.94 10.65
N GLU A 183 5.36 32.58 9.67
CA GLU A 183 6.83 32.64 9.78
C GLU A 183 7.37 34.09 9.80
N PHE A 184 6.59 35.08 9.36
CA PHE A 184 7.04 36.48 9.34
C PHE A 184 6.97 37.22 10.69
N GLY A 185 6.24 36.68 11.65
CA GLY A 185 6.15 37.26 12.99
C GLY A 185 4.95 36.75 13.78
N PRO A 186 4.91 37.02 15.10
CA PRO A 186 3.87 36.49 15.98
C PRO A 186 2.52 37.22 15.86
N THR A 187 2.51 38.49 15.43
CA THR A 187 1.27 39.30 15.35
C THR A 187 0.75 39.42 13.92
N PRO A 188 -0.58 39.42 13.70
CA PRO A 188 -1.19 39.64 12.38
C PRO A 188 -0.69 40.91 11.68
N GLU A 189 -0.50 42.01 12.41
CA GLU A 189 -0.03 43.29 11.87
C GLU A 189 1.40 43.20 11.31
N THR A 190 2.32 42.58 12.07
CA THR A 190 3.71 42.41 11.62
C THR A 190 3.78 41.48 10.41
N ARG A 191 2.95 40.42 10.40
CA ARG A 191 2.85 39.47 9.28
C ARG A 191 2.33 40.17 8.03
N ASN A 192 1.20 40.85 8.12
CA ASN A 192 0.57 41.51 6.97
C ASN A 192 1.47 42.61 6.41
N LYS A 193 2.18 43.37 7.25
CA LYS A 193 3.14 44.38 6.78
C LYS A 193 4.27 43.77 5.93
N LYS A 194 4.99 42.77 6.48
CA LYS A 194 6.10 42.11 5.77
C LYS A 194 5.63 41.37 4.51
N LEU A 195 4.46 40.75 4.61
CA LEU A 195 3.82 40.06 3.50
C LEU A 195 3.51 41.03 2.36
N SER A 196 2.90 42.18 2.66
CA SER A 196 2.62 43.23 1.68
C SER A 196 3.91 43.79 1.05
N GLU A 197 4.94 44.06 1.83
CA GLU A 197 6.25 44.52 1.33
C GLU A 197 6.85 43.53 0.32
N GLU A 198 6.80 42.23 0.62
CA GLU A 198 7.31 41.20 -0.27
C GLU A 198 6.44 41.05 -1.53
N ILE A 199 5.11 41.08 -1.39
CA ILE A 199 4.18 41.03 -2.52
C ILE A 199 4.36 42.22 -3.47
N ILE A 200 4.63 43.42 -2.96
CA ILE A 200 4.92 44.60 -3.79
C ILE A 200 6.19 44.38 -4.62
N LYS A 201 7.23 43.75 -4.06
CA LYS A 201 8.43 43.39 -4.82
C LYS A 201 8.12 42.36 -5.91
N LEU A 202 7.34 41.32 -5.60
CA LEU A 202 6.96 40.31 -6.60
C LEU A 202 6.08 40.90 -7.70
N ARG A 203 5.21 41.86 -7.37
CA ARG A 203 4.37 42.59 -8.31
C ARG A 203 5.16 43.35 -9.36
N SER A 204 6.36 43.85 -9.04
CA SER A 204 7.19 44.54 -10.04
C SER A 204 7.83 43.59 -11.06
N LEU A 205 7.92 42.30 -10.73
CA LEU A 205 8.45 41.25 -11.62
C LEU A 205 7.39 40.67 -12.56
N ASP A 206 6.11 40.74 -12.20
CA ASP A 206 4.98 40.33 -13.06
C ASP A 206 3.81 41.34 -12.97
N PRO A 207 4.00 42.54 -13.54
CA PRO A 207 3.10 43.69 -13.33
C PRO A 207 1.72 43.52 -13.97
N ASP A 208 1.56 42.66 -14.97
CA ASP A 208 0.29 42.47 -15.68
C ASP A 208 -0.66 41.49 -14.98
N ASN A 209 -0.18 40.77 -13.97
CA ASN A 209 -0.94 39.75 -13.28
C ASN A 209 -1.77 40.35 -12.13
N ALA A 210 -3.07 40.14 -12.15
CA ALA A 210 -4.03 40.62 -11.15
C ALA A 210 -3.83 39.97 -9.78
N ARG A 211 -3.08 38.86 -9.71
CA ARG A 211 -2.83 38.10 -8.47
C ARG A 211 -2.40 38.97 -7.31
N PHE A 212 -1.38 39.79 -7.53
CA PHE A 212 -0.82 40.62 -6.47
C PHE A 212 -1.80 41.67 -5.96
N ASP A 213 -2.56 42.30 -6.83
CA ASP A 213 -3.46 43.38 -6.46
C ASP A 213 -4.67 42.89 -5.66
N TYR A 214 -5.27 41.74 -6.01
CA TYR A 214 -6.33 41.19 -5.16
C TYR A 214 -5.79 40.71 -3.81
N ILE A 215 -4.62 40.07 -3.77
CA ILE A 215 -4.06 39.63 -2.49
C ILE A 215 -3.72 40.84 -1.59
N LEU A 216 -3.10 41.90 -2.14
CA LEU A 216 -2.87 43.15 -1.39
C LEU A 216 -4.18 43.77 -0.90
N ALA A 217 -5.21 43.83 -1.74
CA ALA A 217 -6.54 44.28 -1.34
C ALA A 217 -7.09 43.45 -0.17
N SER A 218 -6.91 42.13 -0.19
CA SER A 218 -7.40 41.26 0.89
C SER A 218 -6.64 41.46 2.19
N LEU A 219 -5.33 41.68 2.14
CA LEU A 219 -4.50 41.89 3.34
C LEU A 219 -4.80 43.25 4.01
N LEU A 220 -5.11 44.27 3.21
CA LEU A 220 -5.61 45.55 3.70
C LEU A 220 -7.03 45.41 4.26
N LEU A 221 -7.89 44.65 3.58
CA LEU A 221 -9.25 44.37 4.04
C LEU A 221 -9.29 43.74 5.43
N GLU A 222 -8.40 42.78 5.73
CA GLU A 222 -8.30 42.16 7.06
C GLU A 222 -8.01 43.15 8.19
N GLN A 223 -7.35 44.27 7.88
CA GLN A 223 -7.09 45.35 8.83
C GLN A 223 -8.23 46.38 8.85
N ALA A 224 -8.85 46.60 7.69
CA ALA A 224 -9.86 47.62 7.48
C ALA A 224 -11.24 47.22 7.99
N ALA A 225 -11.59 45.93 7.94
CA ALA A 225 -12.92 45.46 8.29
C ALA A 225 -12.95 44.02 8.83
N GLU A 226 -14.02 43.71 9.54
CA GLU A 226 -14.31 42.36 10.04
C GLU A 226 -15.58 41.82 9.41
N ILE A 227 -15.47 40.66 8.74
CA ILE A 227 -16.60 39.98 8.11
C ILE A 227 -17.23 39.04 9.14
N LYS A 228 -18.43 39.39 9.63
CA LYS A 228 -19.20 38.57 10.57
C LYS A 228 -20.20 37.71 9.81
N SER A 229 -20.20 36.41 10.07
CA SER A 229 -21.24 35.50 9.59
C SER A 229 -22.39 35.44 10.59
N VAL A 230 -23.58 35.83 10.14
CA VAL A 230 -24.84 35.67 10.88
C VAL A 230 -25.60 34.50 10.27
N ARG A 231 -25.86 33.47 11.07
CA ARG A 231 -26.63 32.31 10.61
C ARG A 231 -28.11 32.62 10.73
N THR A 232 -28.79 32.78 9.61
CA THR A 232 -30.23 33.00 9.51
C THR A 232 -30.93 31.74 9.04
N THR A 233 -32.24 31.62 9.30
CA THR A 233 -33.04 30.52 8.77
C THR A 233 -33.56 30.93 7.40
N GLY A 234 -33.11 30.25 6.34
CA GLY A 234 -33.60 30.50 4.99
C GLY A 234 -35.07 30.10 4.82
N THR A 235 -35.71 30.56 3.75
CA THR A 235 -37.12 30.33 3.39
C THR A 235 -37.53 28.85 3.31
N ASN A 236 -36.56 27.94 3.16
CA ASN A 236 -36.78 26.49 3.07
C ASN A 236 -36.45 25.74 4.37
N GLY A 237 -36.30 26.44 5.51
CA GLY A 237 -35.88 25.86 6.79
C GLY A 237 -34.40 25.45 6.86
N LYS A 238 -33.62 25.68 5.79
CA LYS A 238 -32.17 25.43 5.77
C LYS A 238 -31.42 26.63 6.35
N PRO A 239 -30.35 26.43 7.13
CA PRO A 239 -29.50 27.53 7.59
C PRO A 239 -28.89 28.26 6.39
N LYS A 240 -29.02 29.58 6.37
CA LYS A 240 -28.43 30.51 5.40
C LYS A 240 -27.44 31.39 6.16
N ASP A 241 -26.19 31.44 5.70
CA ASP A 241 -25.23 32.38 6.26
C ASP A 241 -25.39 33.73 5.54
N THR A 242 -25.77 34.76 6.28
CA THR A 242 -25.70 36.16 5.84
C THR A 242 -24.42 36.77 6.38
N TYR A 243 -23.78 37.63 5.60
CA TYR A 243 -22.52 38.27 5.99
C TYR A 243 -22.74 39.77 6.18
N ASP A 244 -22.24 40.29 7.30
CA ASP A 244 -22.14 41.71 7.60
C ASP A 244 -20.68 42.11 7.73
N VAL A 245 -20.34 43.32 7.29
CA VAL A 245 -18.97 43.84 7.33
C VAL A 245 -18.91 45.00 8.32
N LEU A 246 -18.13 44.83 9.40
CA LEU A 246 -17.87 45.87 10.37
C LEU A 246 -16.61 46.62 9.97
N ILE A 247 -16.74 47.89 9.60
CA ILE A 247 -15.60 48.74 9.25
C ILE A 247 -14.85 49.15 10.52
N LYS A 248 -13.55 48.90 10.55
CA LYS A 248 -12.60 49.34 11.60
C LYS A 248 -11.84 50.58 11.18
N ASP A 249 -11.42 50.63 9.91
CA ASP A 249 -10.63 51.72 9.34
C ASP A 249 -11.11 51.99 7.91
N ARG A 250 -11.72 53.16 7.69
CA ARG A 250 -12.28 53.53 6.39
C ARG A 250 -11.19 53.83 5.36
N ALA A 251 -10.13 54.53 5.74
CA ALA A 251 -9.07 54.89 4.80
C ALA A 251 -8.38 53.64 4.23
N LYS A 252 -8.14 52.64 5.08
CA LYS A 252 -7.61 51.34 4.63
C LYS A 252 -8.59 50.55 3.77
N LEU A 253 -9.90 50.70 4.01
CA LEU A 253 -10.93 50.07 3.19
C LEU A 253 -10.93 50.67 1.78
N ASP A 254 -10.85 52.00 1.68
CA ASP A 254 -10.74 52.70 0.39
C ASP A 254 -9.45 52.31 -0.36
N GLU A 255 -8.32 52.19 0.38
CA GLU A 255 -7.06 51.70 -0.17
C GLU A 255 -7.16 50.25 -0.68
N ALA A 256 -7.82 49.37 0.08
CA ALA A 256 -8.08 48.00 -0.33
C ALA A 256 -8.90 47.93 -1.63
N MET A 257 -9.95 48.76 -1.74
CA MET A 257 -10.80 48.80 -2.93
C MET A 257 -10.09 49.43 -4.13
N SER A 258 -9.16 50.36 -3.92
CA SER A 258 -8.26 50.86 -4.97
C SER A 258 -7.39 49.75 -5.57
N HIS A 259 -6.79 48.91 -4.72
CA HIS A 259 -6.06 47.73 -5.19
C HIS A 259 -6.98 46.73 -5.90
N PHE A 260 -8.18 46.49 -5.39
CA PHE A 260 -9.15 45.63 -6.06
C PHE A 260 -9.52 46.16 -7.47
N LYS A 261 -9.77 47.46 -7.61
CA LYS A 261 -10.01 48.13 -8.89
C LYS A 261 -8.80 48.00 -9.83
N ALA A 262 -7.58 48.12 -9.32
CA ALA A 262 -6.36 47.91 -10.10
C ALA A 262 -6.23 46.46 -10.59
N GLY A 263 -6.56 45.48 -9.75
CA GLY A 263 -6.61 44.06 -10.14
C GLY A 263 -7.66 43.78 -11.22
N LEU A 264 -8.83 44.40 -11.12
CA LEU A 264 -9.86 44.32 -12.16
C LEU A 264 -9.37 44.91 -13.47
N ALA A 265 -8.58 45.98 -13.47
CA ALA A 265 -8.09 46.61 -14.70
C ALA A 265 -7.11 45.71 -15.48
N LYS A 266 -6.42 44.81 -14.80
CA LYS A 266 -5.37 43.95 -15.38
C LYS A 266 -5.91 42.87 -16.33
N PRO A 267 -5.12 42.46 -17.34
CA PRO A 267 -5.57 41.54 -18.38
C PRO A 267 -5.78 40.10 -17.89
N GLU A 268 -4.98 39.63 -16.92
CA GLU A 268 -4.97 38.23 -16.51
C GLU A 268 -4.84 38.02 -15.01
N TRP A 269 -5.36 36.89 -14.53
CA TRP A 269 -5.09 36.32 -13.22
C TRP A 269 -4.40 34.98 -13.44
N ARG A 270 -3.19 34.80 -12.93
CA ARG A 270 -2.41 33.56 -13.08
C ARG A 270 -1.73 33.17 -11.78
N ARG A 271 -1.95 31.93 -11.32
CA ARG A 271 -1.26 31.39 -10.13
C ARG A 271 -0.07 30.52 -10.48
N TYR A 272 0.00 30.01 -11.71
CA TYR A 272 1.03 29.06 -12.17
C TYR A 272 1.12 27.76 -11.35
N THR A 273 0.15 27.49 -10.47
CA THR A 273 0.12 26.28 -9.62
C THR A 273 0.05 25.01 -10.47
N ARG A 274 -0.71 25.05 -11.58
CA ARG A 274 -0.80 23.92 -12.52
C ARG A 274 0.54 23.65 -13.17
N GLU A 275 1.23 24.67 -13.63
CA GLU A 275 2.53 24.57 -14.30
C GLU A 275 3.59 24.00 -13.35
N MET A 276 3.59 24.45 -12.09
CA MET A 276 4.46 23.87 -11.06
C MET A 276 4.15 22.38 -10.84
N ALA A 277 2.87 22.01 -10.74
CA ALA A 277 2.46 20.62 -10.59
C ALA A 277 2.84 19.75 -11.80
N VAL A 278 2.76 20.30 -13.03
CA VAL A 278 3.22 19.65 -14.26
C VAL A 278 4.72 19.39 -14.19
N GLU A 279 5.51 20.38 -13.79
CA GLU A 279 6.96 20.24 -13.67
C GLU A 279 7.34 19.19 -12.62
N GLN A 280 6.72 19.21 -11.45
CA GLN A 280 6.93 18.22 -10.39
C GLN A 280 6.54 16.80 -10.83
N LEU A 281 5.40 16.63 -11.50
CA LEU A 281 4.99 15.32 -11.99
C LEU A 281 5.86 14.81 -13.14
N ASN A 282 6.36 15.70 -14.01
CA ASN A 282 7.32 15.31 -15.04
C ASN A 282 8.63 14.79 -14.44
N ILE A 283 9.10 15.38 -13.33
CA ILE A 283 10.25 14.88 -12.56
C ILE A 283 9.95 13.51 -11.96
N MET A 284 8.77 13.33 -11.36
CA MET A 284 8.34 12.05 -10.77
C MET A 284 8.17 10.94 -11.83
N GLY A 285 7.83 11.30 -13.07
CA GLY A 285 7.65 10.38 -14.20
C GLY A 285 6.37 9.54 -14.13
N GLU A 286 6.25 8.53 -14.99
CA GLU A 286 5.12 7.59 -14.90
C GLU A 286 5.28 6.68 -13.67
N PRO A 287 4.21 6.47 -12.87
CA PRO A 287 4.28 5.62 -11.70
C PRO A 287 4.51 4.16 -12.10
N THR A 288 5.55 3.55 -11.56
CA THR A 288 5.91 2.14 -11.79
C THR A 288 5.43 1.21 -10.69
N SER A 289 4.94 1.78 -9.58
CA SER A 289 4.33 1.10 -8.45
C SER A 289 3.11 1.87 -7.93
N PHE A 290 2.24 1.18 -7.20
CA PHE A 290 1.07 1.76 -6.58
C PHE A 290 1.43 2.83 -5.55
N LEU A 291 2.54 2.64 -4.82
CA LEU A 291 3.04 3.64 -3.87
C LEU A 291 3.43 4.94 -4.59
N GLU A 292 4.13 4.85 -5.72
CA GLU A 292 4.47 6.03 -6.52
C GLU A 292 3.21 6.75 -7.03
N GLN A 293 2.17 6.01 -7.44
CA GLN A 293 0.88 6.58 -7.82
C GLN A 293 0.24 7.33 -6.64
N ILE A 294 0.22 6.73 -5.44
CA ILE A 294 -0.28 7.39 -4.23
C ILE A 294 0.52 8.66 -3.93
N SER A 295 1.85 8.63 -4.00
CA SER A 295 2.68 9.83 -3.77
C SER A 295 2.39 10.95 -4.77
N GLN A 296 2.12 10.61 -6.04
CA GLN A 296 1.73 11.59 -7.05
C GLN A 296 0.33 12.17 -6.78
N ILE A 297 -0.62 11.33 -6.34
CA ILE A 297 -1.95 11.79 -5.91
C ILE A 297 -1.83 12.70 -4.69
N ASP A 298 -1.00 12.34 -3.70
CA ASP A 298 -0.75 13.14 -2.49
C ASP A 298 -0.13 14.49 -2.81
N LEU A 299 0.88 14.54 -3.71
CA LEU A 299 1.44 15.79 -4.21
C LEU A 299 0.35 16.71 -4.78
N LEU A 300 -0.51 16.16 -5.64
CA LEU A 300 -1.59 16.92 -6.21
C LEU A 300 -2.60 17.34 -5.12
N ALA A 301 -3.03 16.42 -4.25
CA ALA A 301 -4.00 16.70 -3.17
C ALA A 301 -3.49 17.78 -2.19
N GLY A 302 -2.16 17.86 -2.03
CA GLY A 302 -1.47 18.88 -1.26
C GLY A 302 -1.33 20.25 -1.95
N LEU A 303 -1.80 20.41 -3.19
CA LEU A 303 -1.75 21.70 -3.90
C LEU A 303 -2.50 22.77 -3.10
N MET A 304 -1.76 23.78 -2.68
CA MET A 304 -2.28 24.82 -1.81
C MET A 304 -3.07 25.84 -2.62
N LEU A 305 -4.27 26.18 -2.15
CA LEU A 305 -5.15 27.19 -2.77
C LEU A 305 -5.48 28.34 -1.80
N PRO A 306 -4.47 28.99 -1.16
CA PRO A 306 -4.71 30.03 -0.16
C PRO A 306 -5.47 31.24 -0.74
N ASP A 307 -5.26 31.55 -2.02
CA ASP A 307 -5.92 32.65 -2.74
C ASP A 307 -7.45 32.56 -2.70
N MET A 308 -8.01 31.33 -2.65
CA MET A 308 -9.45 31.10 -2.72
C MET A 308 -10.22 31.72 -1.55
N GLN A 309 -9.63 31.72 -0.35
CA GLN A 309 -10.25 32.36 0.81
C GLN A 309 -10.22 33.89 0.70
N HIS A 310 -9.09 34.44 0.23
CA HIS A 310 -8.92 35.88 0.00
C HIS A 310 -9.94 36.40 -1.02
N LEU A 311 -10.10 35.71 -2.15
CA LEU A 311 -11.06 36.10 -3.20
C LEU A 311 -12.51 36.10 -2.71
N ARG A 312 -12.93 35.10 -1.92
CA ARG A 312 -14.29 35.07 -1.34
C ARG A 312 -14.53 36.24 -0.37
N ASN A 313 -13.54 36.57 0.45
CA ASN A 313 -13.64 37.66 1.40
C ASN A 313 -13.65 39.02 0.71
N LEU A 314 -12.85 39.19 -0.35
CA LEU A 314 -12.87 40.38 -1.19
C LEU A 314 -14.24 40.61 -1.79
N GLU A 315 -14.83 39.61 -2.45
CA GLU A 315 -16.15 39.78 -3.06
C GLU A 315 -17.21 40.23 -2.04
N ARG A 316 -17.23 39.62 -0.86
CA ARG A 316 -18.13 40.01 0.24
C ARG A 316 -17.95 41.48 0.63
N ALA A 317 -16.70 41.92 0.75
CA ALA A 317 -16.39 43.28 1.12
C ALA A 317 -16.68 44.28 -0.01
N THR A 318 -16.44 43.91 -1.26
CA THR A 318 -16.74 44.74 -2.44
C THR A 318 -18.22 45.05 -2.55
N ILE A 319 -19.09 44.05 -2.34
CA ILE A 319 -20.55 44.25 -2.34
C ILE A 319 -20.95 45.20 -1.21
N PHE A 320 -20.45 45.01 0.01
CA PHE A 320 -20.76 45.91 1.12
C PHE A 320 -20.24 47.34 0.91
N TYR A 321 -19.02 47.47 0.38
CA TYR A 321 -18.43 48.75 0.04
C TYR A 321 -19.25 49.50 -1.00
N SER A 322 -19.80 48.78 -1.98
CA SER A 322 -20.65 49.39 -3.00
C SER A 322 -21.98 49.92 -2.43
N GLU A 323 -22.58 49.23 -1.46
CA GLU A 323 -23.76 49.72 -0.75
C GLU A 323 -23.46 51.01 0.03
N LEU A 324 -22.28 51.07 0.65
CA LEU A 324 -21.80 52.25 1.35
C LEU A 324 -21.57 53.44 0.41
N MET A 325 -20.89 53.23 -0.71
CA MET A 325 -20.71 54.23 -1.77
C MET A 325 -22.05 54.76 -2.28
N ALA A 326 -23.02 53.87 -2.48
CA ALA A 326 -24.34 54.28 -2.96
C ALA A 326 -25.09 55.15 -1.94
N LYS A 327 -24.99 54.83 -0.64
CA LYS A 327 -25.56 55.65 0.45
C LYS A 327 -24.87 57.00 0.58
N GLU A 328 -23.58 57.07 0.29
CA GLU A 328 -22.77 58.30 0.28
C GLU A 328 -22.99 59.16 -0.98
N GLY A 329 -23.78 58.69 -1.94
CA GLY A 329 -24.10 59.42 -3.18
C GLY A 329 -23.10 59.18 -4.33
N HIS A 330 -22.09 58.33 -4.14
CA HIS A 330 -21.10 57.96 -5.15
C HIS A 330 -21.61 56.82 -6.05
N ARG A 331 -22.68 57.10 -6.81
CA ARG A 331 -23.40 56.07 -7.59
C ARG A 331 -22.54 55.41 -8.68
N ASP A 332 -21.71 56.17 -9.39
CA ASP A 332 -20.88 55.63 -10.47
C ASP A 332 -19.79 54.68 -9.94
N GLU A 333 -19.24 54.98 -8.77
CA GLU A 333 -18.27 54.10 -8.11
C GLU A 333 -18.95 52.87 -7.52
N ALA A 334 -20.14 53.03 -6.93
CA ALA A 334 -20.94 51.90 -6.46
C ALA A 334 -21.27 50.93 -7.60
N ASP A 335 -21.63 51.42 -8.79
CA ASP A 335 -21.97 50.58 -9.94
C ASP A 335 -20.77 49.75 -10.43
N LEU A 336 -19.56 50.33 -10.43
CA LEU A 336 -18.33 49.62 -10.77
C LEU A 336 -18.10 48.41 -9.86
N PHE A 337 -18.30 48.57 -8.55
CA PHE A 337 -18.07 47.51 -7.57
C PHE A 337 -19.23 46.49 -7.55
N LEU A 338 -20.48 46.91 -7.69
CA LEU A 338 -21.64 46.01 -7.80
C LEU A 338 -21.49 45.06 -9.01
N ASN A 339 -20.97 45.57 -10.12
CA ASN A 339 -20.79 44.82 -11.35
C ASN A 339 -19.39 44.18 -11.48
N ALA A 340 -18.54 44.25 -10.46
CA ALA A 340 -17.17 43.72 -10.50
C ALA A 340 -17.12 42.22 -10.83
N HIS A 341 -18.10 41.46 -10.35
CA HIS A 341 -18.24 40.02 -10.60
C HIS A 341 -18.23 39.68 -12.11
N ARG A 342 -18.73 40.56 -12.98
CA ARG A 342 -18.73 40.38 -14.45
C ARG A 342 -17.33 40.23 -15.03
N LYS A 343 -16.33 40.88 -14.44
CA LYS A 343 -14.93 40.80 -14.88
C LYS A 343 -14.13 39.85 -14.01
N LEU A 344 -14.38 39.83 -12.71
CA LEU A 344 -13.67 38.99 -11.74
C LEU A 344 -13.87 37.49 -12.02
N VAL A 345 -15.12 37.05 -12.23
CA VAL A 345 -15.48 35.65 -12.49
C VAL A 345 -14.74 35.07 -13.70
N PRO A 346 -14.84 35.64 -14.92
CA PRO A 346 -14.11 35.11 -16.07
C PRO A 346 -12.60 35.24 -15.93
N GLN A 347 -12.09 36.28 -15.27
CA GLN A 347 -10.65 36.46 -15.07
C GLN A 347 -10.07 35.31 -14.21
N ILE A 348 -10.73 34.94 -13.11
CA ILE A 348 -10.31 33.80 -12.25
C ILE A 348 -10.59 32.45 -12.93
N ASN A 349 -11.73 32.32 -13.62
CA ASN A 349 -12.13 31.07 -14.29
C ASN A 349 -11.08 30.61 -15.33
N LYS A 350 -10.41 31.54 -16.01
CA LYS A 350 -9.32 31.24 -16.96
C LYS A 350 -8.20 30.39 -16.35
N ASP A 351 -7.82 30.65 -15.10
CA ASP A 351 -6.76 29.93 -14.38
C ASP A 351 -7.29 28.77 -13.50
N SER A 352 -8.60 28.54 -13.49
CA SER A 352 -9.20 27.44 -12.72
C SER A 352 -8.86 26.09 -13.37
N PHE A 353 -8.34 25.15 -12.57
CA PHE A 353 -7.99 23.81 -13.03
C PHE A 353 -8.33 22.69 -12.03
N THR A 354 -8.78 23.04 -10.83
CA THR A 354 -9.33 22.11 -9.84
C THR A 354 -10.82 22.31 -9.64
N LEU A 355 -11.54 21.31 -9.11
CA LEU A 355 -12.96 21.46 -8.81
C LEU A 355 -13.21 22.50 -7.69
N ILE A 356 -12.26 22.65 -6.77
CA ILE A 356 -12.30 23.66 -5.70
C ILE A 356 -12.29 25.07 -6.30
N ASP A 357 -11.47 25.34 -7.32
CA ASP A 357 -11.45 26.64 -8.00
C ASP A 357 -12.83 26.97 -8.57
N ILE A 358 -13.44 26.02 -9.27
CA ILE A 358 -14.76 26.16 -9.88
C ILE A 358 -15.84 26.45 -8.82
N PHE A 359 -15.77 25.79 -7.66
CA PHE A 359 -16.69 26.06 -6.56
C PHE A 359 -16.52 27.47 -5.99
N VAL A 360 -15.30 28.00 -5.93
CA VAL A 360 -15.05 29.35 -5.46
C VAL A 360 -15.55 30.39 -6.47
N VAL A 361 -15.26 30.19 -7.75
CA VAL A 361 -15.79 31.02 -8.85
C VAL A 361 -17.33 31.05 -8.81
N SER A 362 -17.97 29.89 -8.65
CA SER A 362 -19.42 29.81 -8.50
C SER A 362 -19.92 30.44 -7.21
N ALA A 363 -19.19 30.36 -6.10
CA ALA A 363 -19.58 31.00 -4.84
C ALA A 363 -19.60 32.54 -4.96
N ILE A 364 -18.61 33.12 -5.66
CA ILE A 364 -18.56 34.54 -6.00
C ILE A 364 -19.80 34.92 -6.83
N ALA A 365 -20.08 34.18 -7.91
CA ALA A 365 -21.25 34.42 -8.76
C ALA A 365 -22.59 34.29 -8.01
N ASN A 366 -22.73 33.28 -7.14
CA ASN A 366 -23.94 33.10 -6.33
C ASN A 366 -24.14 34.26 -5.34
N LEU A 367 -23.07 34.72 -4.69
CA LEU A 367 -23.16 35.85 -3.77
C LEU A 367 -23.61 37.12 -4.50
N ALA A 368 -23.07 37.38 -5.69
CA ALA A 368 -23.50 38.49 -6.53
C ALA A 368 -24.98 38.35 -6.93
N ALA A 369 -25.42 37.14 -7.32
CA ALA A 369 -26.81 36.88 -7.71
C ALA A 369 -27.82 37.13 -6.59
N GLU A 370 -27.41 36.91 -5.33
CA GLU A 370 -28.25 37.17 -4.18
C GLU A 370 -28.25 38.65 -3.77
N ARG A 371 -27.09 39.29 -3.68
CA ARG A 371 -26.96 40.59 -3.00
C ARG A 371 -26.99 41.81 -3.92
N VAL A 372 -26.44 41.71 -5.13
CA VAL A 372 -26.35 42.85 -6.05
C VAL A 372 -27.74 43.36 -6.45
N PRO A 373 -28.72 42.49 -6.80
CA PRO A 373 -30.08 42.95 -7.10
C PRO A 373 -30.77 43.65 -5.93
N GLU A 374 -30.60 43.14 -4.69
CA GLU A 374 -31.16 43.74 -3.47
C GLU A 374 -30.68 45.19 -3.29
N ILE A 375 -29.39 45.44 -3.54
CA ILE A 375 -28.79 46.77 -3.41
C ILE A 375 -29.33 47.70 -4.49
N TYR A 376 -29.40 47.26 -5.76
CA TYR A 376 -29.99 48.06 -6.84
C TYR A 376 -31.47 48.42 -6.57
N GLU A 377 -32.26 47.49 -6.04
CA GLU A 377 -33.64 47.75 -5.62
C GLU A 377 -33.70 48.77 -4.48
N SER A 378 -32.79 48.69 -3.51
CA SER A 378 -32.73 49.63 -2.38
C SER A 378 -32.42 51.08 -2.80
N ILE A 379 -31.68 51.25 -3.91
CA ILE A 379 -31.35 52.57 -4.47
C ILE A 379 -32.33 53.01 -5.58
N GLY A 380 -33.39 52.23 -5.81
CA GLY A 380 -34.48 52.56 -6.74
C GLY A 380 -34.24 52.19 -8.21
N ASP A 381 -33.17 51.47 -8.54
CA ASP A 381 -32.82 51.09 -9.92
C ASP A 381 -33.28 49.66 -10.26
N LYS A 382 -34.58 49.53 -10.51
CA LYS A 382 -35.21 48.23 -10.81
C LYS A 382 -34.70 47.59 -12.11
N VAL A 383 -34.26 48.39 -13.08
CA VAL A 383 -33.75 47.89 -14.37
C VAL A 383 -32.37 47.26 -14.18
N ALA A 384 -31.48 47.95 -13.45
CA ALA A 384 -30.17 47.40 -13.10
C ALA A 384 -30.29 46.16 -12.21
N ALA A 385 -31.24 46.14 -11.27
CA ALA A 385 -31.50 44.98 -10.42
C ALA A 385 -31.88 43.73 -11.22
N GLU A 386 -32.82 43.84 -12.16
CA GLU A 386 -33.25 42.70 -12.98
C GLU A 386 -32.14 42.21 -13.91
N LYS A 387 -31.38 43.16 -14.50
CA LYS A 387 -30.20 42.83 -15.31
C LYS A 387 -29.15 42.06 -14.50
N ALA A 388 -28.76 42.58 -13.33
CA ALA A 388 -27.80 41.94 -12.45
C ALA A 388 -28.27 40.55 -11.99
N ARG A 389 -29.57 40.41 -11.68
CA ARG A 389 -30.18 39.13 -11.31
C ARG A 389 -30.03 38.10 -12.43
N LYS A 390 -30.37 38.47 -13.66
CA LYS A 390 -30.26 37.58 -14.83
C LYS A 390 -28.83 37.14 -15.08
N GLU A 391 -27.88 38.08 -15.10
CA GLU A 391 -26.47 37.83 -15.41
C GLU A 391 -25.76 37.01 -14.34
N ALA A 392 -25.86 37.41 -13.07
CA ALA A 392 -25.18 36.70 -11.98
C ALA A 392 -25.78 35.29 -11.78
N THR A 393 -27.09 35.12 -11.97
CA THR A 393 -27.73 33.78 -11.97
C THR A 393 -27.21 32.93 -13.13
N ALA A 394 -27.03 33.50 -14.32
CA ALA A 394 -26.46 32.77 -15.47
C ALA A 394 -25.02 32.29 -15.19
N LEU A 395 -24.18 33.13 -14.56
CA LEU A 395 -22.83 32.74 -14.16
C LEU A 395 -22.81 31.66 -13.07
N ALA A 396 -23.77 31.67 -12.15
CA ALA A 396 -23.87 30.70 -11.07
C ALA A 396 -24.52 29.36 -11.49
N ALA A 397 -25.31 29.37 -12.57
CA ALA A 397 -26.14 28.24 -13.00
C ALA A 397 -25.36 26.94 -13.25
N PRO A 398 -24.18 26.90 -13.91
CA PRO A 398 -23.47 25.66 -14.23
C PRO A 398 -23.25 24.75 -13.02
N VAL A 399 -22.65 25.28 -11.95
CA VAL A 399 -22.36 24.51 -10.73
C VAL A 399 -23.63 24.22 -9.94
N LYS A 400 -24.60 25.15 -9.91
CA LYS A 400 -25.88 24.93 -9.24
C LYS A 400 -26.64 23.77 -9.89
N ASN A 401 -26.74 23.76 -11.23
CA ASN A 401 -27.38 22.70 -12.00
C ASN A 401 -26.67 21.36 -11.81
N TRP A 402 -25.34 21.35 -11.78
CA TRP A 402 -24.56 20.15 -11.49
C TRP A 402 -24.82 19.62 -10.06
N LYS A 403 -24.82 20.49 -9.04
CA LYS A 403 -25.16 20.11 -7.64
C LYS A 403 -26.59 19.60 -7.53
N ASP A 404 -27.56 20.28 -8.15
CA ASP A 404 -28.95 19.88 -8.13
C ASP A 404 -29.17 18.54 -8.83
N LYS A 405 -28.47 18.28 -9.93
CA LYS A 405 -28.46 16.98 -10.61
C LYS A 405 -27.88 15.90 -9.68
N LYS A 406 -26.71 16.15 -9.10
CA LYS A 406 -26.08 15.23 -8.13
C LYS A 406 -27.00 14.92 -6.94
N ASP A 407 -27.64 15.93 -6.37
CA ASP A 407 -28.55 15.79 -5.23
C ASP A 407 -29.84 15.05 -5.61
N LYS A 408 -30.37 15.27 -6.82
CA LYS A 408 -31.52 14.54 -7.35
C LYS A 408 -31.17 13.08 -7.57
N ASP A 409 -30.03 12.81 -8.20
CA ASP A 409 -29.52 11.46 -8.41
C ASP A 409 -29.31 10.78 -7.04
N ALA A 410 -28.76 11.47 -6.04
CA ALA A 410 -28.62 10.92 -4.68
C ALA A 410 -29.94 10.66 -3.90
N LYS A 411 -31.07 11.27 -4.31
CA LYS A 411 -32.36 11.23 -3.57
C LYS A 411 -33.42 10.31 -4.18
N VAL A 412 -33.14 9.62 -5.28
CA VAL A 412 -34.10 8.68 -5.89
C VAL A 412 -34.41 7.54 -4.90
N PRO A 413 -35.68 7.09 -4.77
CA PRO A 413 -36.11 6.15 -3.74
C PRO A 413 -35.31 4.84 -3.73
N ALA A 414 -35.23 4.22 -2.55
CA ALA A 414 -34.56 2.96 -2.26
C ALA A 414 -35.10 1.80 -3.12
N GLY A 415 -34.61 1.70 -4.35
CA GLY A 415 -35.02 0.69 -5.32
C GLY A 415 -34.29 0.80 -6.66
N THR A 416 -33.89 2.01 -7.09
CA THR A 416 -33.27 2.23 -8.41
C THR A 416 -31.89 2.90 -8.37
N LEU A 417 -31.57 3.64 -7.30
CA LEU A 417 -30.32 4.42 -7.17
C LEU A 417 -29.51 4.09 -5.91
N LYS A 418 -29.88 2.99 -5.23
CA LYS A 418 -28.96 2.22 -4.38
C LYS A 418 -27.75 1.68 -5.17
N THR A 419 -27.68 1.85 -6.49
CA THR A 419 -26.68 1.22 -7.34
C THR A 419 -25.32 1.90 -7.32
N PHE A 420 -25.17 3.23 -7.29
CA PHE A 420 -23.83 3.82 -7.40
C PHE A 420 -23.00 3.74 -6.12
N ASP A 421 -23.50 4.25 -4.99
CA ASP A 421 -22.74 4.15 -3.72
C ASP A 421 -22.49 2.69 -3.35
N MET A 422 -23.43 1.81 -3.69
CA MET A 422 -23.25 0.37 -3.52
C MET A 422 -22.29 -0.21 -4.56
N ASP A 423 -22.32 0.20 -5.83
CA ASP A 423 -21.37 -0.25 -6.86
C ASP A 423 -19.97 0.29 -6.59
N LEU A 424 -19.81 1.49 -6.04
CA LEU A 424 -18.52 2.02 -5.64
C LEU A 424 -18.01 1.29 -4.39
N LYS A 425 -18.88 1.00 -3.41
CA LYS A 425 -18.53 0.15 -2.26
C LYS A 425 -18.20 -1.29 -2.67
N LEU A 426 -18.94 -1.85 -3.61
CA LEU A 426 -18.81 -3.23 -4.05
C LEU A 426 -17.73 -3.42 -5.10
N HIS A 427 -17.50 -2.47 -5.99
CA HIS A 427 -16.64 -2.62 -7.17
C HIS A 427 -15.56 -1.54 -7.29
N GLY A 428 -15.59 -0.48 -6.49
CA GLY A 428 -14.51 0.49 -6.42
C GLY A 428 -13.31 -0.07 -5.66
N GLY A 429 -12.10 0.29 -6.09
CA GLY A 429 -10.90 0.10 -5.28
C GLY A 429 -10.79 1.11 -4.13
N ILE A 430 -9.72 1.03 -3.33
CA ILE A 430 -9.52 1.88 -2.14
C ILE A 430 -9.52 3.37 -2.52
N LEU A 431 -8.68 3.76 -3.48
CA LEU A 431 -8.58 5.15 -3.94
C LEU A 431 -9.89 5.64 -4.56
N ALA A 432 -10.60 4.78 -5.30
CA ALA A 432 -11.89 5.11 -5.89
C ALA A 432 -12.96 5.40 -4.82
N GLY A 433 -13.04 4.57 -3.79
CA GLY A 433 -13.96 4.76 -2.67
C GLY A 433 -13.68 6.06 -1.89
N MET A 434 -12.44 6.53 -1.86
CA MET A 434 -12.05 7.75 -1.16
C MET A 434 -12.28 9.02 -2.01
N LEU A 435 -11.90 9.01 -3.28
CA LEU A 435 -11.81 10.23 -4.09
C LEU A 435 -13.07 10.54 -4.91
N LEU A 436 -13.84 9.52 -5.31
CA LEU A 436 -14.96 9.70 -6.25
C LEU A 436 -16.30 10.18 -5.64
N PRO A 437 -16.66 9.90 -4.37
CA PRO A 437 -17.98 10.29 -3.83
C PRO A 437 -18.28 11.80 -3.96
N ALA A 438 -17.24 12.64 -3.97
CA ALA A 438 -17.39 14.08 -4.09
C ALA A 438 -17.76 14.55 -5.51
N LEU A 439 -17.46 13.78 -6.56
CA LEU A 439 -17.45 14.24 -7.95
C LEU A 439 -18.81 14.18 -8.68
N GLY A 440 -19.78 13.42 -8.17
CA GLY A 440 -21.15 13.39 -8.72
C GLY A 440 -21.27 12.90 -10.17
N GLU A 441 -20.19 12.37 -10.74
CA GLU A 441 -20.18 11.60 -11.98
C GLU A 441 -19.82 10.15 -11.66
N TYR A 442 -20.37 9.23 -12.45
CA TYR A 442 -20.40 7.82 -12.10
C TYR A 442 -19.65 7.01 -13.15
N PRO A 443 -18.40 6.56 -12.85
CA PRO A 443 -17.68 5.68 -13.75
C PRO A 443 -18.35 4.30 -13.83
N THR A 444 -18.11 3.61 -14.94
CA THR A 444 -18.57 2.25 -15.18
C THR A 444 -17.80 1.23 -14.33
N ARG A 445 -18.37 0.04 -14.13
CA ARG A 445 -17.70 -1.06 -13.40
C ARG A 445 -16.38 -1.49 -14.06
N GLU A 446 -16.28 -1.35 -15.38
CA GLU A 446 -15.07 -1.64 -16.15
C GLU A 446 -13.97 -0.61 -15.89
N GLU A 447 -14.31 0.68 -15.79
CA GLU A 447 -13.36 1.75 -15.42
C GLU A 447 -12.84 1.60 -13.98
N LEU A 448 -13.63 1.00 -13.07
CA LEU A 448 -13.23 0.72 -11.68
C LEU A 448 -12.37 -0.55 -11.52
N ALA A 449 -12.39 -1.45 -12.50
CA ALA A 449 -11.76 -2.77 -12.39
C ALA A 449 -10.23 -2.72 -12.24
N PRO A 450 -9.47 -1.88 -12.98
CA PRO A 450 -8.01 -1.83 -12.83
C PRO A 450 -7.56 -1.47 -11.42
N GLY A 451 -8.13 -0.41 -10.83
CA GLY A 451 -7.80 0.03 -9.47
C GLY A 451 -8.18 -1.02 -8.42
N ARG A 452 -9.35 -1.65 -8.56
CA ARG A 452 -9.77 -2.75 -7.67
C ARG A 452 -8.81 -3.95 -7.73
N HIS A 453 -8.43 -4.38 -8.94
CA HIS A 453 -7.49 -5.49 -9.09
C HIS A 453 -6.09 -5.14 -8.58
N LEU A 454 -5.70 -3.86 -8.68
CA LEU A 454 -4.43 -3.37 -8.17
C LEU A 454 -4.36 -3.53 -6.64
N ASP A 455 -5.45 -3.25 -5.92
CA ASP A 455 -5.54 -3.47 -4.48
C ASP A 455 -5.28 -4.94 -4.10
N TYR A 456 -5.84 -5.90 -4.86
CA TYR A 456 -5.58 -7.33 -4.67
C TYR A 456 -4.11 -7.69 -4.92
N VAL A 457 -3.51 -7.20 -6.00
CA VAL A 457 -2.09 -7.49 -6.32
C VAL A 457 -1.16 -6.95 -5.24
N VAL A 458 -1.44 -5.75 -4.72
CA VAL A 458 -0.69 -5.16 -3.60
C VAL A 458 -0.86 -6.00 -2.33
N ALA A 459 -2.10 -6.41 -2.01
CA ALA A 459 -2.38 -7.28 -0.87
C ALA A 459 -1.72 -8.66 -0.98
N GLU A 460 -1.70 -9.26 -2.18
CA GLU A 460 -0.95 -10.50 -2.49
C GLU A 460 0.56 -10.29 -2.28
N GLY A 461 1.10 -9.12 -2.65
CA GLY A 461 2.48 -8.71 -2.38
C GLY A 461 2.81 -8.68 -0.89
N PHE A 462 1.91 -8.10 -0.07
CA PHE A 462 2.03 -8.12 1.39
C PHE A 462 1.99 -9.52 1.98
N ALA A 463 1.04 -10.35 1.53
CA ALA A 463 0.94 -11.75 1.93
C ALA A 463 2.24 -12.50 1.63
N LEU A 464 2.87 -12.24 0.47
CA LEU A 464 4.13 -12.85 0.08
C LEU A 464 5.31 -12.47 0.99
N ILE A 465 5.36 -11.21 1.43
CA ILE A 465 6.35 -10.75 2.42
C ILE A 465 6.14 -11.49 3.75
N PHE A 466 4.90 -11.60 4.20
CA PHE A 466 4.57 -12.33 5.43
C PHE A 466 4.91 -13.82 5.32
N LEU A 467 4.61 -14.49 4.19
CA LEU A 467 5.03 -15.88 3.95
C LEU A 467 6.55 -16.03 4.00
N SER A 468 7.28 -15.09 3.39
CA SER A 468 8.74 -15.09 3.40
C SER A 468 9.29 -14.97 4.82
N LEU A 469 8.67 -14.12 5.65
CA LEU A 469 9.01 -14.00 7.07
C LEU A 469 8.73 -15.29 7.84
N VAL A 470 7.57 -15.93 7.61
CA VAL A 470 7.22 -17.21 8.24
C VAL A 470 8.23 -18.30 7.87
N LEU A 471 8.57 -18.42 6.58
CA LEU A 471 9.58 -19.38 6.12
C LEU A 471 10.95 -19.10 6.74
N PHE A 472 11.35 -17.83 6.84
CA PHE A 472 12.58 -17.43 7.52
C PHE A 472 12.59 -17.83 9.00
N ILE A 473 11.51 -17.56 9.73
CA ILE A 473 11.36 -17.97 11.14
C ILE A 473 11.42 -19.50 11.26
N LEU A 474 10.82 -20.25 10.33
CA LEU A 474 10.89 -21.71 10.32
C LEU A 474 12.28 -22.25 10.02
N ILE A 475 13.08 -21.55 9.19
CA ILE A 475 14.50 -21.87 8.98
C ILE A 475 15.26 -21.69 10.29
N LEU A 476 15.11 -20.55 10.96
CA LEU A 476 15.75 -20.30 12.26
C LEU A 476 15.32 -21.31 13.32
N PHE A 477 14.02 -21.61 13.39
CA PHE A 477 13.48 -22.62 14.28
C PHE A 477 14.08 -24.00 13.98
N SER A 478 14.24 -24.37 12.71
CA SER A 478 14.84 -25.64 12.31
C SER A 478 16.32 -25.73 12.71
N VAL A 479 17.06 -24.62 12.64
CA VAL A 479 18.45 -24.54 13.16
C VAL A 479 18.45 -24.79 14.67
N LEU A 480 17.66 -24.01 15.42
CA LEU A 480 17.61 -24.07 16.88
C LEU A 480 17.12 -25.43 17.39
N ALA A 481 16.07 -25.98 16.78
CA ALA A 481 15.57 -27.32 17.08
C ALA A 481 16.64 -28.38 16.77
N GLY A 482 17.30 -28.30 15.61
CA GLY A 482 18.40 -29.19 15.26
C GLY A 482 19.58 -29.14 16.24
N MET A 483 19.87 -27.97 16.82
CA MET A 483 20.88 -27.79 17.87
C MET A 483 20.40 -28.32 19.23
N HIS A 484 19.13 -28.07 19.58
CA HIS A 484 18.50 -28.57 20.81
C HIS A 484 18.57 -30.10 20.89
N TYR A 485 18.14 -30.80 19.84
CA TYR A 485 18.21 -32.27 19.81
C TYR A 485 19.65 -32.81 19.82
N ARG A 486 20.62 -32.02 19.32
CA ARG A 486 22.05 -32.36 19.36
C ARG A 486 22.64 -32.26 20.75
N TRP A 487 22.50 -31.11 21.38
CA TRP A 487 23.26 -30.80 22.59
C TRP A 487 22.52 -31.16 23.87
N ILE A 488 21.18 -31.08 23.89
CA ILE A 488 20.39 -31.25 25.12
C ILE A 488 19.80 -32.66 25.21
N ARG A 489 19.26 -33.20 24.12
CA ARG A 489 18.59 -34.52 24.13
C ARG A 489 19.53 -35.71 23.89
N GLY A 490 20.83 -35.46 23.74
CA GLY A 490 21.83 -36.52 23.64
C GLY A 490 21.84 -37.27 22.31
N GLY A 491 21.32 -36.69 21.23
CA GLY A 491 21.32 -37.31 19.89
C GLY A 491 22.72 -37.60 19.32
N GLY A 492 23.78 -37.08 19.96
CA GLY A 492 25.18 -37.39 19.63
C GLY A 492 25.61 -36.94 18.22
N ALA A 493 26.75 -37.48 17.76
CA ALA A 493 27.24 -37.29 16.38
C ALA A 493 26.35 -37.98 15.31
N GLY A 494 25.39 -38.82 15.73
CA GLY A 494 24.42 -39.54 14.88
C GLY A 494 23.28 -38.69 14.33
N ILE A 495 23.31 -37.35 14.50
CA ILE A 495 22.36 -36.47 13.85
C ILE A 495 22.86 -36.21 12.44
N LEU A 496 22.21 -36.83 11.47
CA LEU A 496 22.60 -36.81 10.08
C LEU A 496 21.85 -35.71 9.33
N LEU A 497 22.55 -34.99 8.46
CA LEU A 497 21.88 -34.26 7.40
C LEU A 497 21.56 -35.29 6.31
N LEU A 498 20.42 -35.97 6.44
CA LEU A 498 19.92 -36.89 5.41
C LEU A 498 19.52 -36.06 4.20
N LEU A 499 20.45 -35.88 3.28
CA LEU A 499 20.18 -35.14 2.05
C LEU A 499 19.17 -35.95 1.23
N PRO A 500 17.97 -35.40 0.95
CA PRO A 500 17.02 -36.08 0.09
C PRO A 500 17.64 -36.27 -1.29
N GLY A 501 17.26 -37.34 -2.00
CA GLY A 501 17.64 -37.47 -3.40
C GLY A 501 17.11 -36.28 -4.22
N ILE A 502 17.75 -35.92 -5.33
CA ILE A 502 17.29 -34.78 -6.17
C ILE A 502 15.81 -34.96 -6.56
N GLY A 503 15.40 -36.17 -6.95
CA GLY A 503 13.99 -36.47 -7.26
C GLY A 503 13.04 -36.25 -6.08
N GLU A 504 13.50 -36.47 -4.85
CA GLU A 504 12.73 -36.19 -3.64
C GLU A 504 12.65 -34.69 -3.34
N VAL A 505 13.74 -33.94 -3.51
CA VAL A 505 13.73 -32.48 -3.39
C VAL A 505 12.78 -31.86 -4.43
N VAL A 506 12.85 -32.30 -5.69
CA VAL A 506 11.92 -31.86 -6.74
C VAL A 506 10.48 -32.19 -6.35
N ARG A 507 10.22 -33.40 -5.86
CA ARG A 507 8.90 -33.80 -5.36
C ARG A 507 8.41 -32.88 -4.22
N MET A 508 9.28 -32.54 -3.27
CA MET A 508 8.94 -31.59 -2.19
C MET A 508 8.62 -30.20 -2.74
N MET A 509 9.38 -29.68 -3.71
CA MET A 509 9.13 -28.36 -4.29
C MET A 509 7.84 -28.34 -5.12
N VAL A 510 7.57 -29.39 -5.89
CA VAL A 510 6.34 -29.49 -6.70
C VAL A 510 5.12 -29.54 -5.81
N TYR A 511 5.05 -30.47 -4.84
CA TYR A 511 3.88 -30.59 -3.97
C TYR A 511 3.79 -29.52 -2.89
N GLY A 512 4.92 -29.03 -2.41
CA GLY A 512 5.00 -28.08 -1.31
C GLY A 512 4.92 -26.61 -1.72
N VAL A 513 5.26 -26.27 -2.97
CA VAL A 513 5.33 -24.87 -3.42
C VAL A 513 4.62 -24.66 -4.74
N LEU A 514 5.04 -25.33 -5.82
CA LEU A 514 4.53 -25.03 -7.16
C LEU A 514 3.05 -25.37 -7.32
N LEU A 515 2.62 -26.55 -6.86
CA LEU A 515 1.23 -26.98 -6.97
C LEU A 515 0.28 -26.11 -6.13
N PRO A 516 0.57 -25.79 -4.85
CA PRO A 516 -0.24 -24.84 -4.09
C PRO A 516 -0.30 -23.44 -4.71
N LEU A 517 0.83 -22.89 -5.18
CA LEU A 517 0.85 -21.58 -5.84
C LEU A 517 0.06 -21.56 -7.15
N THR A 518 0.20 -22.61 -7.97
CA THR A 518 -0.54 -22.76 -9.22
C THR A 518 -2.03 -22.93 -8.94
N GLY A 519 -2.39 -23.72 -7.93
CA GLY A 519 -3.77 -23.88 -7.48
C GLY A 519 -4.38 -22.56 -7.02
N TYR A 520 -3.65 -21.79 -6.19
CA TYR A 520 -4.08 -20.46 -5.78
C TYR A 520 -4.27 -19.53 -6.98
N TYR A 521 -3.32 -19.49 -7.90
CA TYR A 521 -3.41 -18.67 -9.13
C TYR A 521 -4.64 -19.02 -9.96
N LEU A 522 -4.90 -20.30 -10.21
CA LEU A 522 -6.06 -20.75 -10.98
C LEU A 522 -7.37 -20.40 -10.26
N ILE A 523 -7.42 -20.56 -8.94
CA ILE A 523 -8.60 -20.22 -8.15
C ILE A 523 -8.85 -18.71 -8.18
N THR A 524 -7.83 -17.88 -7.98
CA THR A 524 -8.02 -16.43 -7.89
C THR A 524 -8.19 -15.76 -9.23
N ARG A 525 -7.67 -16.32 -10.32
CA ARG A 525 -7.73 -15.65 -11.63
C ARG A 525 -8.75 -16.24 -12.59
N TRP A 526 -9.13 -17.51 -12.44
CA TRP A 526 -10.01 -18.19 -13.42
C TRP A 526 -11.38 -18.59 -12.85
N LEU A 527 -11.50 -18.77 -11.53
CA LEU A 527 -12.79 -19.11 -10.93
C LEU A 527 -13.54 -17.83 -10.51
N PRO A 528 -14.85 -17.72 -10.80
CA PRO A 528 -15.66 -16.55 -10.46
C PRO A 528 -15.90 -16.39 -8.94
N TRP A 529 -15.47 -17.36 -8.13
CA TRP A 529 -15.74 -17.41 -6.70
C TRP A 529 -14.71 -16.66 -5.85
N CYS A 530 -13.59 -16.21 -6.43
CA CYS A 530 -12.51 -15.60 -5.66
C CYS A 530 -12.82 -14.17 -5.16
N GLY A 531 -13.90 -13.56 -5.64
CA GLY A 531 -14.32 -12.22 -5.24
C GLY A 531 -13.54 -11.08 -5.91
N TRP A 532 -12.72 -11.34 -6.94
CA TRP A 532 -11.96 -10.32 -7.68
C TRP A 532 -12.80 -9.21 -8.32
N ASP A 533 -14.06 -9.51 -8.63
CA ASP A 533 -15.02 -8.52 -9.10
C ASP A 533 -15.47 -7.57 -7.99
N LEU A 534 -15.18 -7.87 -6.72
CA LEU A 534 -15.61 -7.12 -5.55
C LEU A 534 -14.46 -6.41 -4.85
N ASN A 535 -14.76 -5.34 -4.11
CA ASN A 535 -13.81 -4.57 -3.33
C ASN A 535 -13.16 -5.48 -2.27
N ILE A 536 -11.84 -5.38 -2.15
CA ILE A 536 -11.06 -6.18 -1.21
C ILE A 536 -11.51 -6.01 0.24
N PHE A 537 -11.99 -4.83 0.66
CA PHE A 537 -12.52 -4.62 2.02
C PHE A 537 -13.79 -5.41 2.27
N MET A 538 -14.67 -5.49 1.27
CA MET A 538 -15.91 -6.27 1.37
C MET A 538 -15.62 -7.77 1.42
N ARG A 539 -14.54 -8.22 0.77
CA ARG A 539 -14.11 -9.63 0.71
C ARG A 539 -12.85 -9.92 1.50
N PHE A 540 -12.49 -9.08 2.47
CA PHE A 540 -11.20 -9.16 3.15
C PHE A 540 -11.04 -10.48 3.91
N SER A 541 -12.10 -10.92 4.60
CA SER A 541 -12.13 -12.21 5.31
C SER A 541 -11.90 -13.40 4.38
N SER A 542 -12.52 -13.38 3.20
CA SER A 542 -12.36 -14.40 2.16
C SER A 542 -10.94 -14.38 1.59
N PHE A 543 -10.40 -13.20 1.28
CA PHE A 543 -9.02 -13.04 0.82
C PHE A 543 -8.00 -13.59 1.83
N ILE A 544 -8.10 -13.19 3.10
CA ILE A 544 -7.22 -13.69 4.17
C ILE A 544 -7.37 -15.20 4.34
N SER A 545 -8.59 -15.74 4.27
CA SER A 545 -8.82 -17.19 4.36
C SER A 545 -8.14 -17.96 3.22
N GLN A 546 -8.18 -17.44 1.98
CA GLN A 546 -7.50 -18.04 0.83
C GLN A 546 -5.97 -18.03 1.01
N ILE A 547 -5.41 -16.91 1.47
CA ILE A 547 -3.97 -16.78 1.76
C ILE A 547 -3.55 -17.74 2.89
N LEU A 548 -4.32 -17.81 3.98
CA LEU A 548 -4.06 -18.73 5.08
C LEU A 548 -4.15 -20.19 4.62
N ALA A 549 -5.14 -20.54 3.81
CA ALA A 549 -5.26 -21.88 3.21
C ALA A 549 -4.03 -22.22 2.37
N LEU A 550 -3.58 -21.30 1.51
CA LEU A 550 -2.37 -21.47 0.71
C LEU A 550 -1.15 -21.74 1.61
N PHE A 551 -0.92 -20.91 2.62
CA PHE A 551 0.23 -21.07 3.51
C PHE A 551 0.17 -22.40 4.27
N LEU A 552 -1.00 -22.76 4.77
CA LEU A 552 -1.20 -24.01 5.49
C LEU A 552 -0.92 -25.23 4.59
N VAL A 553 -1.48 -25.24 3.38
CA VAL A 553 -1.28 -26.32 2.40
C VAL A 553 0.20 -26.44 2.04
N MET A 554 0.89 -25.32 1.81
CA MET A 554 2.33 -25.32 1.52
C MET A 554 3.13 -25.91 2.69
N LEU A 555 2.96 -25.36 3.90
CA LEU A 555 3.72 -25.77 5.08
C LEU A 555 3.46 -27.23 5.46
N VAL A 556 2.19 -27.66 5.45
CA VAL A 556 1.82 -29.04 5.76
C VAL A 556 2.41 -30.00 4.71
N SER A 557 2.34 -29.65 3.42
CA SER A 557 2.87 -30.49 2.35
C SER A 557 4.39 -30.63 2.44
N ILE A 558 5.12 -29.55 2.71
CA ILE A 558 6.58 -29.57 2.93
C ILE A 558 6.93 -30.45 4.13
N VAL A 559 6.27 -30.25 5.28
CA VAL A 559 6.58 -31.01 6.49
C VAL A 559 6.18 -32.49 6.37
N ALA A 560 5.04 -32.79 5.74
CA ALA A 560 4.56 -34.15 5.55
C ALA A 560 5.48 -34.95 4.63
N THR A 561 5.91 -34.36 3.51
CA THR A 561 6.86 -34.98 2.58
C THR A 561 8.24 -35.16 3.21
N ALA A 562 8.76 -34.15 3.90
CA ALA A 562 10.02 -34.24 4.64
C ALA A 562 9.98 -35.34 5.71
N ARG A 563 8.89 -35.43 6.49
CA ARG A 563 8.69 -36.51 7.47
C ARG A 563 8.67 -37.89 6.83
N SER A 564 7.97 -38.05 5.70
CA SER A 564 7.91 -39.33 4.99
C SER A 564 9.30 -39.79 4.56
N ILE A 565 10.11 -38.88 4.02
CA ILE A 565 11.45 -39.18 3.50
C ILE A 565 12.43 -39.48 4.64
N VAL A 566 12.47 -38.63 5.66
CA VAL A 566 13.34 -38.83 6.83
C VAL A 566 12.97 -40.10 7.56
N ARG A 567 11.67 -40.41 7.69
CA ARG A 567 11.24 -41.68 8.29
C ARG A 567 11.72 -42.88 7.50
N ARG A 568 11.52 -42.90 6.19
CA ARG A 568 11.97 -43.99 5.33
C ARG A 568 13.48 -44.19 5.47
N ARG A 569 14.25 -43.10 5.40
CA ARG A 569 15.71 -43.15 5.56
C ARG A 569 16.15 -43.59 6.95
N CYS A 570 15.53 -43.12 8.02
CA CYS A 570 15.83 -43.60 9.36
C CYS A 570 15.50 -45.09 9.53
N GLN A 571 14.45 -45.60 8.88
CA GLN A 571 14.14 -47.04 8.88
C GLN A 571 15.20 -47.85 8.13
N GLU A 572 15.64 -47.38 6.95
CA GLU A 572 16.74 -48.00 6.19
C GLU A 572 18.06 -48.02 7.00
N LEU A 573 18.31 -46.97 7.80
CA LEU A 573 19.48 -46.88 8.67
C LEU A 573 19.31 -47.56 10.05
N LEU A 574 18.22 -48.29 10.26
CA LEU A 574 17.89 -48.97 11.53
C LEU A 574 17.86 -48.03 12.75
N LEU A 575 17.57 -46.74 12.53
CA LEU A 575 17.39 -45.75 13.58
C LEU A 575 15.96 -45.82 14.14
N PRO A 576 15.77 -45.55 15.45
CA PRO A 576 14.44 -45.55 16.04
C PRO A 576 13.57 -44.46 15.39
N VAL A 577 12.42 -44.87 14.84
CA VAL A 577 11.45 -43.97 14.23
C VAL A 577 10.17 -43.88 15.04
N PRO A 578 9.56 -42.69 15.18
CA PRO A 578 8.30 -42.56 15.88
C PRO A 578 7.16 -43.24 15.10
N PRO A 579 6.09 -43.65 15.80
CA PRO A 579 4.90 -44.20 15.17
C PRO A 579 4.29 -43.21 14.16
N PRO A 580 3.58 -43.69 13.13
CA PRO A 580 2.96 -42.82 12.15
C PRO A 580 2.00 -41.86 12.81
N MET A 581 1.91 -40.67 12.22
CA MET A 581 0.95 -39.66 12.64
C MET A 581 -0.43 -40.30 12.67
N THR A 582 -1.12 -40.19 13.81
CA THR A 582 -2.43 -40.82 13.99
C THR A 582 -3.43 -40.23 13.00
N SER A 583 -4.43 -41.02 12.61
CA SER A 583 -5.48 -40.57 11.70
C SER A 583 -6.15 -39.27 12.16
N PHE A 584 -6.24 -39.06 13.49
CA PHE A 584 -6.74 -37.83 14.09
C PHE A 584 -6.05 -36.57 13.56
N TRP A 585 -4.72 -36.54 13.49
CA TRP A 585 -4.01 -35.36 13.03
C TRP A 585 -4.14 -35.14 11.52
N LYS A 586 -4.21 -36.20 10.72
CA LYS A 586 -4.50 -36.09 9.29
C LYS A 586 -5.89 -35.48 9.07
N ILE A 587 -6.87 -35.98 9.82
CA ILE A 587 -8.25 -35.45 9.80
C ILE A 587 -8.26 -33.99 10.27
N ALA A 588 -7.55 -33.64 11.35
CA ALA A 588 -7.49 -32.27 11.86
C ALA A 588 -6.92 -31.28 10.81
N TRP A 589 -5.84 -31.66 10.12
CA TRP A 589 -5.28 -30.84 9.05
C TRP A 589 -6.21 -30.73 7.84
N CYS A 590 -6.80 -31.84 7.40
CA CYS A 590 -7.78 -31.82 6.31
C CYS A 590 -9.00 -30.96 6.68
N SER A 591 -9.52 -31.09 7.89
CA SER A 591 -10.64 -30.28 8.38
C SER A 591 -10.29 -28.80 8.44
N LEU A 592 -9.07 -28.44 8.84
CA LEU A 592 -8.63 -27.05 8.90
C LEU A 592 -8.46 -26.45 7.49
N ILE A 593 -7.85 -27.19 6.56
CA ILE A 593 -7.72 -26.76 5.16
C ILE A 593 -9.11 -26.61 4.53
N SER A 594 -9.97 -27.60 4.71
CA SER A 594 -11.36 -27.57 4.21
C SER A 594 -12.15 -26.44 4.84
N PHE A 595 -11.96 -26.14 6.13
CA PHE A 595 -12.60 -25.01 6.78
C PHE A 595 -12.22 -23.69 6.09
N PHE A 596 -10.93 -23.40 5.92
CA PHE A 596 -10.51 -22.18 5.23
C PHE A 596 -10.96 -22.15 3.76
N ALA A 597 -10.95 -23.29 3.06
CA ALA A 597 -11.44 -23.39 1.70
C ALA A 597 -12.96 -23.12 1.60
N ILE A 598 -13.76 -23.67 2.52
CA ILE A 598 -15.20 -23.42 2.59
C ILE A 598 -15.46 -21.95 2.89
N VAL A 599 -14.80 -21.39 3.91
CA VAL A 599 -14.92 -19.96 4.27
C VAL A 599 -14.53 -19.06 3.09
N SER A 600 -13.57 -19.49 2.27
CA SER A 600 -13.13 -18.76 1.06
C SER A 600 -14.14 -18.79 -0.09
N ILE A 601 -15.02 -19.79 -0.13
CA ILE A 601 -15.99 -20.02 -1.22
C ILE A 601 -17.40 -19.60 -0.78
N MET A 602 -17.68 -19.50 0.52
CA MET A 602 -18.99 -19.10 1.00
C MET A 602 -19.34 -17.72 0.41
N PRO A 603 -20.44 -17.61 -0.36
CA PRO A 603 -21.00 -16.32 -0.68
C PRO A 603 -21.32 -15.65 0.65
N ASP A 604 -20.85 -14.42 0.87
CA ASP A 604 -21.23 -13.68 2.05
C ASP A 604 -22.75 -13.48 2.00
N LEU A 605 -23.49 -14.34 2.69
CA LEU A 605 -24.90 -14.13 3.07
C LEU A 605 -25.05 -12.86 3.94
N CYS A 606 -23.96 -12.12 4.18
CA CYS A 606 -23.81 -11.05 5.16
C CYS A 606 -23.16 -9.77 4.61
N ILE A 607 -23.25 -9.50 3.29
CA ILE A 607 -22.74 -8.25 2.65
C ILE A 607 -23.28 -6.95 3.32
N ASN A 608 -24.32 -7.04 4.15
CA ASN A 608 -24.96 -5.89 4.79
C ASN A 608 -24.70 -5.71 6.28
N ASN A 609 -23.84 -6.51 6.94
CA ASN A 609 -23.73 -6.43 8.40
C ASN A 609 -22.28 -6.58 8.91
N ASP A 610 -21.65 -5.43 9.21
CA ASP A 610 -20.25 -5.29 9.65
C ASP A 610 -19.87 -6.24 10.81
N THR A 611 -20.85 -6.61 11.63
CA THR A 611 -20.68 -7.54 12.75
C THR A 611 -20.29 -8.94 12.29
N TYR A 612 -20.83 -9.42 11.16
CA TYR A 612 -20.54 -10.77 10.66
C TYR A 612 -19.15 -10.88 10.06
N GLY A 613 -18.66 -9.83 9.38
CA GLY A 613 -17.29 -9.77 8.89
C GLY A 613 -16.28 -9.83 10.04
N LEU A 614 -16.52 -9.08 11.12
CA LEU A 614 -15.70 -9.15 12.34
C LEU A 614 -15.73 -10.54 12.99
N ILE A 615 -16.91 -11.17 13.11
CA ILE A 615 -17.04 -12.53 13.66
C ILE A 615 -16.28 -13.53 12.79
N GLN A 616 -16.35 -13.42 11.46
CA GLN A 616 -15.61 -14.30 10.55
C GLN A 616 -14.10 -14.11 10.68
N ILE A 617 -13.62 -12.86 10.80
CA ILE A 617 -12.20 -12.56 11.04
C ILE A 617 -11.75 -13.12 12.40
N LEU A 618 -12.51 -12.88 13.47
CA LEU A 618 -12.19 -13.38 14.81
C LEU A 618 -12.21 -14.91 14.89
N THR A 619 -13.16 -15.56 14.23
CA THR A 619 -13.24 -17.03 14.19
C THR A 619 -12.13 -17.64 13.37
N THR A 620 -11.82 -17.10 12.18
CA THR A 620 -10.72 -17.59 11.33
C THR A 620 -9.36 -17.37 11.97
N THR A 621 -9.10 -16.15 12.48
CA THR A 621 -7.83 -15.80 13.14
C THR A 621 -7.70 -16.53 14.48
N GLY A 622 -8.78 -16.61 15.26
CA GLY A 622 -8.83 -17.34 16.52
C GLY A 622 -8.57 -18.84 16.33
N LEU A 623 -9.18 -19.46 15.32
CA LEU A 623 -8.94 -20.87 15.01
C LEU A 623 -7.51 -21.11 14.52
N ALA A 624 -6.94 -20.20 13.72
CA ALA A 624 -5.54 -20.27 13.31
C ALA A 624 -4.60 -20.23 14.52
N VAL A 625 -4.80 -19.27 15.44
CA VAL A 625 -4.00 -19.13 16.67
C VAL A 625 -4.15 -20.35 17.56
N LEU A 626 -5.37 -20.84 17.80
CA LEU A 626 -5.63 -22.02 18.60
C LEU A 626 -4.98 -23.27 18.01
N THR A 627 -4.98 -23.41 16.68
CA THR A 627 -4.29 -24.51 16.00
C THR A 627 -2.78 -24.42 16.23
N VAL A 628 -2.19 -23.24 16.04
CA VAL A 628 -0.75 -23.02 16.29
C VAL A 628 -0.39 -23.34 17.74
N LEU A 629 -1.16 -22.87 18.71
CA LEU A 629 -0.97 -23.17 20.13
C LEU A 629 -1.09 -24.68 20.41
N ALA A 630 -2.11 -25.35 19.87
CA ALA A 630 -2.29 -26.79 20.02
C ALA A 630 -1.11 -27.58 19.43
N LEU A 631 -0.55 -27.13 18.30
CA LEU A 631 0.63 -27.72 17.69
C LEU A 631 1.90 -27.49 18.53
N ILE A 632 2.07 -26.31 19.12
CA ILE A 632 3.18 -26.00 20.03
C ILE A 632 3.10 -26.88 21.27
N VAL A 633 1.92 -26.93 21.93
CA VAL A 633 1.70 -27.76 23.11
C VAL A 633 1.91 -29.24 22.80
N HIS A 634 1.40 -29.72 21.65
CA HIS A 634 1.62 -31.09 21.22
C HIS A 634 3.11 -31.37 20.94
N GLY A 635 3.82 -30.42 20.30
CA GLY A 635 5.24 -30.50 20.05
C GLY A 635 6.06 -30.61 21.34
N ILE A 636 5.77 -29.76 22.33
CA ILE A 636 6.39 -29.79 23.67
C ILE A 636 6.08 -31.10 24.37
N TYR A 637 4.81 -31.55 24.36
CA TYR A 637 4.41 -32.82 24.96
C TYR A 637 5.15 -34.01 24.34
N CYS A 638 5.26 -34.06 23.01
CA CYS A 638 6.00 -35.08 22.30
C CYS A 638 7.50 -35.04 22.59
N ASP A 639 8.10 -33.85 22.66
CA ASP A 639 9.51 -33.68 23.02
C ASP A 639 9.78 -34.14 24.46
N ILE A 640 8.93 -33.78 25.43
CA ILE A 640 9.10 -34.21 26.82
C ILE A 640 8.98 -35.73 26.95
N ARG A 641 7.94 -36.35 26.37
CA ARG A 641 7.71 -37.80 26.54
C ARG A 641 8.61 -38.69 25.71
N ARG A 642 9.02 -38.25 24.51
CA ARG A 642 9.63 -39.12 23.50
C ARG A 642 10.90 -38.53 22.87
N GLY A 643 11.31 -37.33 23.29
CA GLY A 643 12.40 -36.57 22.66
C GLY A 643 13.77 -37.23 22.79
N LYS A 644 14.05 -37.98 23.87
CA LYS A 644 15.32 -38.74 24.01
C LYS A 644 15.36 -39.96 23.09
N THR A 645 14.29 -40.75 23.06
CA THR A 645 14.22 -42.01 22.28
C THR A 645 14.32 -41.77 20.78
N PHE A 646 13.76 -40.68 20.28
CA PHE A 646 13.74 -40.34 18.86
C PHE A 646 14.58 -39.09 18.52
N ALA A 647 15.57 -38.75 19.37
CA ALA A 647 16.39 -37.54 19.20
C ALA A 647 17.08 -37.50 17.83
N ALA A 648 17.61 -38.63 17.37
CA ALA A 648 18.27 -38.76 16.06
C ALA A 648 17.29 -38.50 14.90
N TYR A 649 16.05 -39.01 14.98
CA TYR A 649 15.02 -38.78 13.98
C TYR A 649 14.61 -37.31 13.91
N TYR A 650 14.24 -36.69 15.04
CA TYR A 650 13.80 -35.29 15.05
C TYR A 650 14.93 -34.34 14.67
N GLY A 651 16.15 -34.58 15.15
CA GLY A 651 17.34 -33.81 14.74
C GLY A 651 17.59 -33.90 13.23
N SER A 652 17.45 -35.09 12.64
CA SER A 652 17.61 -35.28 11.19
C SER A 652 16.48 -34.62 10.40
N LEU A 653 15.24 -34.65 10.91
CA LEU A 653 14.09 -33.99 10.29
C LEU A 653 14.30 -32.47 10.17
N PHE A 654 14.64 -31.79 11.26
CA PHE A 654 14.83 -30.33 11.23
C PHE A 654 16.01 -29.91 10.36
N ARG A 655 17.08 -30.71 10.33
CA ARG A 655 18.20 -30.45 9.41
C ARG A 655 17.84 -30.67 7.95
N THR A 656 16.98 -31.64 7.65
CA THR A 656 16.47 -31.89 6.29
C THR A 656 15.50 -30.79 5.84
N LEU A 657 14.71 -30.25 6.77
CA LEU A 657 13.79 -29.14 6.49
C LEU A 657 14.52 -27.84 6.13
N LEU A 658 15.70 -27.58 6.71
CA LEU A 658 16.44 -26.35 6.47
C LEU A 658 16.68 -26.02 4.98
N PRO A 659 17.29 -26.91 4.17
CA PRO A 659 17.49 -26.62 2.76
C PRO A 659 16.19 -26.60 1.94
N VAL A 660 15.20 -27.37 2.35
CA VAL A 660 13.88 -27.42 1.68
C VAL A 660 13.13 -26.10 1.90
N LEU A 661 13.13 -25.57 3.12
CA LEU A 661 12.53 -24.29 3.46
C LEU A 661 13.29 -23.13 2.79
N ALA A 662 14.63 -23.19 2.76
CA ALA A 662 15.44 -22.20 2.05
C ALA A 662 15.15 -22.20 0.55
N LEU A 663 15.07 -23.37 -0.08
CA LEU A 663 14.71 -23.50 -1.50
C LEU A 663 13.26 -23.04 -1.75
N SER A 664 12.34 -23.33 -0.84
CA SER A 664 10.96 -22.86 -0.91
C SER A 664 10.90 -21.32 -0.86
N LEU A 665 11.65 -20.71 0.05
CA LEU A 665 11.76 -19.25 0.17
C LEU A 665 12.28 -18.62 -1.13
N ILE A 666 13.33 -19.20 -1.71
CA ILE A 666 13.89 -18.77 -3.00
C ILE A 666 12.84 -18.89 -4.11
N LEU A 667 12.22 -20.07 -4.24
CA LEU A 667 11.30 -20.38 -5.32
C LEU A 667 10.05 -19.49 -5.28
N VAL A 668 9.47 -19.31 -4.09
CA VAL A 668 8.32 -18.42 -3.86
C VAL A 668 8.66 -16.99 -4.28
N ASN A 669 9.84 -16.47 -3.92
CA ASN A 669 10.22 -15.10 -4.26
C ASN A 669 10.54 -14.93 -5.75
N ILE A 670 11.20 -15.90 -6.38
CA ILE A 670 11.56 -15.86 -7.81
C ILE A 670 10.32 -16.03 -8.70
N CYS A 671 9.37 -16.89 -8.33
CA CYS A 671 8.18 -17.13 -9.14
C CYS A 671 7.12 -16.03 -8.95
N SER A 672 6.81 -15.68 -7.70
CA SER A 672 5.65 -14.83 -7.42
C SER A 672 5.94 -13.34 -7.57
N ARG A 673 7.11 -12.84 -7.15
CA ARG A 673 7.37 -11.39 -7.17
C ARG A 673 7.48 -10.77 -8.55
N PRO A 674 8.23 -11.34 -9.52
CA PRO A 674 8.29 -10.77 -10.86
C PRO A 674 6.91 -10.72 -11.51
N TYR A 675 6.10 -11.75 -11.26
CA TYR A 675 4.71 -11.78 -11.70
C TYR A 675 3.89 -10.65 -11.08
N LEU A 676 3.89 -10.50 -9.75
CA LEU A 676 3.13 -9.45 -9.07
C LEU A 676 3.56 -8.04 -9.51
N ARG A 677 4.87 -7.78 -9.65
CA ARG A 677 5.38 -6.50 -10.15
C ARG A 677 4.98 -6.23 -11.61
N MET A 678 5.01 -7.25 -12.46
CA MET A 678 4.55 -7.14 -13.84
C MET A 678 3.06 -6.82 -13.88
N GLU A 679 2.27 -7.51 -13.06
CA GLU A 679 0.82 -7.34 -12.97
C GLU A 679 0.43 -5.96 -12.42
N GLU A 680 1.13 -5.49 -11.38
CA GLU A 680 1.00 -4.14 -10.82
C GLU A 680 1.22 -3.07 -11.90
N LYS A 681 2.35 -3.13 -12.61
CA LYS A 681 2.65 -2.21 -13.73
C LYS A 681 1.58 -2.27 -14.82
N ARG A 682 1.12 -3.46 -15.18
CA ARG A 682 0.08 -3.65 -16.20
C ARG A 682 -1.25 -3.03 -15.76
N LEU A 683 -1.62 -3.17 -14.50
CA LEU A 683 -2.86 -2.62 -13.94
C LEU A 683 -2.77 -1.11 -13.78
N LEU A 684 -1.64 -0.57 -13.32
CA LEU A 684 -1.37 0.87 -13.30
C LEU A 684 -1.49 1.52 -14.68
N ALA A 685 -0.92 0.88 -15.70
CA ALA A 685 -1.04 1.38 -17.07
C ALA A 685 -2.48 1.35 -17.61
N ARG A 686 -3.32 0.44 -17.10
CA ARG A 686 -4.74 0.30 -17.46
C ARG A 686 -5.67 1.17 -16.62
N ASP A 687 -5.24 1.61 -15.45
CA ASP A 687 -6.02 2.49 -14.58
C ASP A 687 -6.07 3.89 -15.19
N THR A 688 -7.10 4.16 -15.97
CA THR A 688 -7.32 5.48 -16.56
C THR A 688 -8.01 6.45 -15.61
N LEU A 689 -8.53 5.96 -14.47
CA LEU A 689 -9.38 6.75 -13.57
C LEU A 689 -8.55 7.45 -12.50
N MET A 690 -7.67 6.70 -11.83
CA MET A 690 -6.79 7.21 -10.77
C MET A 690 -5.41 7.59 -11.29
N ARG A 691 -5.20 7.63 -12.61
CA ARG A 691 -3.93 8.08 -13.18
C ARG A 691 -3.72 9.56 -12.88
N PRO A 692 -2.67 9.93 -12.12
CA PRO A 692 -2.37 11.32 -11.84
C PRO A 692 -2.05 12.02 -13.15
N ASN A 693 -2.62 13.21 -13.33
CA ASN A 693 -2.27 14.06 -14.45
C ASN A 693 -2.32 15.51 -13.98
N ALA A 694 -1.20 16.20 -14.08
CA ALA A 694 -1.07 17.58 -13.65
C ALA A 694 -2.03 18.54 -14.37
N ASN A 695 -2.49 18.16 -15.57
CA ASN A 695 -3.51 18.89 -16.30
C ASN A 695 -4.94 18.61 -15.80
N ALA A 696 -5.11 17.70 -14.83
CA ALA A 696 -6.33 16.95 -14.59
C ALA A 696 -6.87 16.96 -13.14
N GLY A 697 -6.16 17.55 -12.18
CA GLY A 697 -6.49 17.32 -10.76
C GLY A 697 -6.16 15.88 -10.34
N PHE A 698 -6.80 15.37 -9.29
CA PHE A 698 -6.41 14.09 -8.66
C PHE A 698 -6.85 12.87 -9.47
N THR A 699 -7.87 13.02 -10.31
CA THR A 699 -8.46 11.94 -11.12
C THR A 699 -8.89 12.45 -12.48
N SER A 700 -8.93 11.57 -13.49
CA SER A 700 -9.43 11.95 -14.82
C SER A 700 -10.91 12.34 -14.83
N LEU A 701 -11.68 11.87 -13.84
CA LEU A 701 -13.07 12.24 -13.65
C LEU A 701 -13.22 13.66 -13.12
N GLU A 702 -12.41 14.04 -12.11
CA GLU A 702 -12.37 15.41 -11.61
C GLU A 702 -12.04 16.39 -12.75
N LEU A 703 -11.10 16.04 -13.61
CA LEU A 703 -10.77 16.84 -14.80
C LEU A 703 -11.98 17.08 -15.68
N ARG A 704 -12.70 16.01 -16.04
CA ARG A 704 -13.84 16.07 -16.95
C ARG A 704 -14.91 17.01 -16.40
N VAL A 705 -15.23 16.86 -15.11
CA VAL A 705 -16.18 17.73 -14.40
C VAL A 705 -15.69 19.18 -14.41
N THR A 706 -14.41 19.38 -14.08
CA THR A 706 -13.81 20.71 -13.96
C THR A 706 -13.76 21.44 -15.29
N GLN A 707 -13.33 20.77 -16.37
CA GLN A 707 -13.31 21.34 -17.73
C GLN A 707 -14.70 21.65 -18.25
N ARG A 708 -15.68 20.76 -18.03
CA ARG A 708 -17.06 21.02 -18.42
C ARG A 708 -17.59 22.27 -17.73
N LEU A 709 -17.50 22.32 -16.39
CA LEU A 709 -18.02 23.45 -15.61
C LEU A 709 -17.28 24.75 -15.93
N LYS A 710 -15.95 24.70 -16.12
CA LYS A 710 -15.15 25.83 -16.59
C LYS A 710 -15.66 26.37 -17.92
N GLY A 711 -15.91 25.48 -18.88
CA GLY A 711 -16.42 25.83 -20.21
C GLY A 711 -17.83 26.42 -20.15
N GLU A 712 -18.73 25.83 -19.37
CA GLU A 712 -20.09 26.34 -19.15
C GLU A 712 -20.09 27.74 -18.51
N ILE A 713 -19.24 28.00 -17.51
CA ILE A 713 -19.08 29.34 -16.90
C ILE A 713 -18.51 30.33 -17.92
N GLN A 714 -17.53 29.91 -18.73
CA GLN A 714 -16.94 30.75 -19.76
C GLN A 714 -17.97 31.15 -20.83
N GLN A 715 -18.78 30.20 -21.30
CA GLN A 715 -19.88 30.45 -22.23
C GLN A 715 -20.92 31.41 -21.64
N ALA A 716 -21.27 31.23 -20.36
CA ALA A 716 -22.17 32.16 -19.66
C ALA A 716 -21.58 33.58 -19.56
N SER A 717 -20.27 33.71 -19.37
CA SER A 717 -19.62 35.03 -19.35
C SER A 717 -19.58 35.71 -20.72
N GLU A 718 -19.42 34.93 -21.79
CA GLU A 718 -19.38 35.45 -23.16
C GLU A 718 -20.75 35.95 -23.61
N SER A 719 -21.84 35.24 -23.26
CA SER A 719 -23.20 35.68 -23.58
C SER A 719 -23.55 37.00 -22.89
N ILE A 720 -23.16 37.17 -21.63
CA ILE A 720 -23.34 38.44 -20.88
C ILE A 720 -22.56 39.59 -21.54
N SER A 721 -21.35 39.32 -22.04
CA SER A 721 -20.51 40.33 -22.70
C SER A 721 -21.06 40.75 -24.06
N HIS A 722 -21.77 39.86 -24.76
CA HIS A 722 -22.43 40.16 -26.03
C HIS A 722 -23.71 40.96 -25.84
N ASP A 723 -24.50 40.69 -24.79
CA ASP A 723 -25.70 41.47 -24.45
C ASP A 723 -25.38 42.90 -23.95
N ALA A 724 -24.12 43.18 -23.62
CA ALA A 724 -23.65 44.48 -23.15
C ALA A 724 -23.09 45.40 -24.26
N LYS A 725 -22.88 44.88 -25.47
CA LYS A 725 -22.48 45.63 -26.67
C LYS A 725 -23.70 45.93 -27.53
#